data_AF-A0AAD9L497-F1
#
_entry.id   AF-A0AAD9L497-F1
#
_cell.length_a   1.000
_cell.length_b   1.000
_cell.length_c   1.000
_cell.angle_alpha   90.00
_cell.angle_beta   90.00
_cell.angle_gamma   90.00
#
_symmetry.space_group_name_H-M   'P 1'
#
loop_
_entity.id
_entity.type
_entity.pdbx_description
1 polymer ?
#
loop_
_entity_poly.entity_id
_entity_poly.type
_entity_poly.pdbx_seq_one_letter_code
_entity_poly.pdbx_strand_id
1 'polypeptide(L)'
;MNSMVLCIALAAAIIQTISTQAVEKGCDGEADVVFLIDASNACTQTDFQRSVDFVRSIVSKLDIGSKKTRVGLSTITDSGQSPVSMADYSDKQYLLNAIDTKARFDNVLGDFAASLSRVRTRQFVQESGARDKIPDVLVVIASETLNMLSDGVKNEVRQLREKGVFIIVIVYGDTVSRDAMDDRLVSIVSDPIEHNRFSLTSSSDLTAVQTDVLKRICGEIPACAGVADIAFIIDSSGSVGPVNWRRILSFVTKVIDNLYVSRDGVSIAALVFSRNANIIFNLDKYHTKAEIIKAIEKIEFEESSGTNTADALTVMRERIFGSSSANRLNVRDIAIVITDGASTEHRELTVPAARKAHDAGIRVFAIGVGVTTGVFRDELLGIGSNPDSDHVFNVDDFTTLDKIEETLVKRTCREAMPTCDKKIDLVFAIDASGSIEEPDFQRILNFVRDLVSQLEVDSRKARVGFVVYSDNPKLIFHLDAHDTIQAMSRDIVDTKYMYGKTNTAAMFRYVRETMFTATHGRRADVDGVLIVITDGGSDDPRATINEARKTRDAGIDVLAMGIGDSVRLYELEGMASHPKTRNVFKADGYQFLFQATDMMRSTLCDVKNDCISDPCHNGGTCVDRMNMYYCKCRSPYTGRDCQRRCKHNADIVFALDASGSIEKDNFVIMEDYVRDVIYGLDVDGSSRVGVLTFGSNAQVSIHLDEHTSTRTLLNALNLRYTGGTTNTAAAIRTIRTQMFHADHGDRSGYPNIIIILTDGKSDNSTETLAEALAARKAGIHIVVLGVGPSIGMTELKGIATDPDDKSVVIVKDFNALTGTIDNMMDNTCNDVNECNSNPCQNGGTCEDGIDSFTCKCKDGFTGITCQRSCDNAADVVFVVDSSGSIEKERFGVVRNFVKDVIREFDIDSGKVHVGIIYYSDTAELHYPLATSAVKEDVLYAVDTMKFMGEATNTAAALAMLRSRMFNGRLGDRPEVPNYAVLITDGVPNIERRRTVQEAINARIDGVHLLLATIGHGLTHGRNYLNLQGIASDPIAANFFNVRSYNDVASMAPKVVAAMCNGELLRHGVGWGTTQCLGAQWPRNI
;
A
#
# COMPACT_ATOMS: atom_id res chain seq x y z
N MET A 1 -70.03 -2.79 -0.89
CA MET A 1 -69.33 -1.70 -1.61
C MET A 1 -68.45 -0.84 -0.70
N ASN A 2 -68.90 -0.41 0.49
CA ASN A 2 -68.07 0.43 1.37
C ASN A 2 -66.80 -0.25 1.92
N SER A 3 -66.80 -1.56 2.19
CA SER A 3 -65.60 -2.24 2.73
C SER A 3 -64.49 -2.45 1.70
N MET A 4 -64.81 -2.52 0.41
CA MET A 4 -63.83 -2.73 -0.67
C MET A 4 -63.15 -1.42 -1.07
N VAL A 5 -63.90 -0.31 -1.05
CA VAL A 5 -63.36 1.05 -1.21
C VAL A 5 -62.47 1.43 -0.02
N LEU A 6 -62.85 1.03 1.19
CA LEU A 6 -62.03 1.24 2.39
C LEU A 6 -60.73 0.43 2.34
N CYS A 7 -60.76 -0.83 1.88
CA CYS A 7 -59.55 -1.65 1.70
C CYS A 7 -58.62 -1.12 0.60
N ILE A 8 -59.15 -0.61 -0.52
CA ILE A 8 -58.32 -0.02 -1.57
C ILE A 8 -57.72 1.32 -1.11
N ALA A 9 -58.48 2.13 -0.36
CA ALA A 9 -57.97 3.37 0.25
C ALA A 9 -56.94 3.11 1.35
N LEU A 10 -57.12 2.07 2.18
CA LEU A 10 -56.14 1.63 3.18
C LEU A 10 -54.91 1.01 2.53
N ALA A 11 -55.04 0.21 1.46
CA ALA A 11 -53.90 -0.31 0.72
C ALA A 11 -53.12 0.80 0.01
N ALA A 12 -53.80 1.77 -0.62
CA ALA A 12 -53.15 2.94 -1.22
C ALA A 12 -52.47 3.83 -0.17
N ALA A 13 -53.09 4.03 1.00
CA ALA A 13 -52.49 4.77 2.12
C ALA A 13 -51.32 4.02 2.76
N ILE A 14 -51.38 2.69 2.89
CA ILE A 14 -50.28 1.86 3.39
C ILE A 14 -49.13 1.82 2.38
N ILE A 15 -49.40 1.74 1.07
CA ILE A 15 -48.37 1.85 0.02
C ILE A 15 -47.75 3.25 0.00
N GLN A 16 -48.53 4.32 0.19
CA GLN A 16 -47.99 5.68 0.37
C GLN A 16 -47.16 5.81 1.66
N THR A 17 -47.56 5.17 2.77
CA THR A 17 -46.86 5.23 4.07
C THR A 17 -45.58 4.39 4.09
N ILE A 18 -45.57 3.24 3.40
CA ILE A 18 -44.36 2.42 3.20
C ILE A 18 -43.40 3.10 2.21
N SER A 19 -43.93 3.78 1.18
CA SER A 19 -43.13 4.57 0.23
C SER A 19 -42.48 5.80 0.88
N THR A 20 -43.14 6.47 1.82
CA THR A 20 -42.54 7.59 2.57
C THR A 20 -41.56 7.13 3.64
N GLN A 21 -41.79 5.97 4.30
CA GLN A 21 -40.82 5.38 5.24
C GLN A 21 -39.52 4.89 4.58
N ALA A 22 -39.54 4.52 3.29
CA ALA A 22 -38.32 4.18 2.55
C ALA A 22 -37.44 5.41 2.22
N VAL A 23 -38.05 6.61 2.11
CA VAL A 23 -37.35 7.86 1.75
C VAL A 23 -36.73 8.55 2.98
N GLU A 24 -37.26 8.34 4.19
CA GLU A 24 -36.67 8.85 5.44
C GLU A 24 -35.42 8.07 5.90
N LYS A 25 -35.16 6.88 5.34
CA LYS A 25 -34.05 6.02 5.77
C LYS A 25 -32.73 6.24 5.03
N GLY A 26 -32.68 7.15 4.05
CA GLY A 26 -31.51 7.34 3.20
C GLY A 26 -31.34 6.20 2.19
N CYS A 27 -30.79 6.52 1.01
CA CYS A 27 -30.56 5.54 -0.04
C CYS A 27 -29.33 4.69 0.25
N ASP A 28 -29.48 3.37 0.41
CA ASP A 28 -28.40 2.40 0.70
C ASP A 28 -27.89 1.69 -0.59
N GLY A 29 -28.22 2.24 -1.78
CA GLY A 29 -27.88 1.68 -3.09
C GLY A 29 -26.53 2.16 -3.64
N GLU A 30 -25.96 1.39 -4.57
CA GLU A 30 -24.75 1.74 -5.32
C GLU A 30 -25.15 2.36 -6.67
N ALA A 31 -24.81 3.64 -6.89
CA ALA A 31 -25.00 4.34 -8.17
C ALA A 31 -23.87 5.35 -8.42
N ASP A 32 -23.60 5.64 -9.69
CA ASP A 32 -22.68 6.69 -10.13
C ASP A 32 -23.49 7.81 -10.77
N VAL A 33 -23.68 8.91 -10.02
CA VAL A 33 -24.65 9.94 -10.37
C VAL A 33 -23.94 11.22 -10.80
N VAL A 34 -24.22 11.71 -11.99
CA VAL A 34 -23.73 13.00 -12.48
C VAL A 34 -24.89 13.96 -12.61
N PHE A 35 -24.78 15.10 -11.94
CA PHE A 35 -25.70 16.22 -12.15
C PHE A 35 -25.14 17.12 -13.24
N LEU A 36 -25.94 17.42 -14.26
CA LEU A 36 -25.63 18.41 -15.29
C LEU A 36 -26.58 19.60 -15.13
N ILE A 37 -26.07 20.70 -14.57
CA ILE A 37 -26.88 21.89 -14.25
C ILE A 37 -26.60 23.04 -15.24
N ASP A 38 -27.64 23.78 -15.59
CA ASP A 38 -27.51 24.94 -16.49
C ASP A 38 -26.82 26.12 -15.80
N ALA A 39 -25.65 26.52 -16.34
CA ALA A 39 -24.86 27.67 -15.88
C ALA A 39 -24.66 28.71 -17.00
N SER A 40 -25.47 28.61 -18.05
CA SER A 40 -25.40 29.44 -19.25
C SER A 40 -26.23 30.71 -19.10
N ASN A 41 -26.21 31.56 -20.12
CA ASN A 41 -27.07 32.74 -20.24
C ASN A 41 -28.56 32.40 -20.49
N ALA A 42 -28.93 31.10 -20.56
CA ALA A 42 -30.31 30.62 -20.62
C ALA A 42 -30.99 30.62 -19.23
N CYS A 43 -30.24 30.73 -18.14
CA CYS A 43 -30.78 30.83 -16.77
C CYS A 43 -30.21 32.05 -16.04
N THR A 44 -30.82 32.43 -14.91
CA THR A 44 -30.28 33.50 -14.06
C THR A 44 -29.34 32.93 -12.99
N GLN A 45 -28.49 33.78 -12.39
CA GLN A 45 -27.68 33.41 -11.22
C GLN A 45 -28.53 32.79 -10.08
N THR A 46 -29.77 33.27 -9.91
CA THR A 46 -30.70 32.74 -8.92
C THR A 46 -31.19 31.35 -9.28
N ASP A 47 -31.47 31.08 -10.56
CA ASP A 47 -31.88 29.75 -11.03
C ASP A 47 -30.73 28.74 -10.93
N PHE A 48 -29.51 29.17 -11.27
CA PHE A 48 -28.29 28.38 -11.06
C PHE A 48 -28.13 28.02 -9.59
N GLN A 49 -28.24 28.99 -8.67
CA GLN A 49 -28.11 28.72 -7.24
C GLN A 49 -29.18 27.75 -6.74
N ARG A 50 -30.43 27.88 -7.19
CA ARG A 50 -31.50 26.93 -6.85
C ARG A 50 -31.21 25.51 -7.37
N SER A 51 -30.57 25.40 -8.53
CA SER A 51 -30.13 24.11 -9.08
C SER A 51 -29.02 23.49 -8.21
N VAL A 52 -28.05 24.30 -7.77
CA VAL A 52 -27.00 23.86 -6.81
C VAL A 52 -27.61 23.43 -5.48
N ASP A 53 -28.56 24.21 -4.94
CA ASP A 53 -29.25 23.89 -3.68
C ASP A 53 -30.07 22.60 -3.79
N PHE A 54 -30.70 22.36 -4.95
CA PHE A 54 -31.41 21.11 -5.24
C PHE A 54 -30.45 19.92 -5.28
N VAL A 55 -29.32 20.02 -6.00
CA VAL A 55 -28.29 18.97 -6.02
C VAL A 55 -27.80 18.67 -4.61
N ARG A 56 -27.47 19.70 -3.83
CA ARG A 56 -27.06 19.56 -2.41
C ARG A 56 -28.11 18.81 -1.59
N SER A 57 -29.39 19.14 -1.79
CA SER A 57 -30.50 18.50 -1.09
C SER A 57 -30.62 17.00 -1.43
N ILE A 58 -30.43 16.61 -2.69
CA ILE A 58 -30.37 15.20 -3.11
C ILE A 58 -29.16 14.50 -2.48
N VAL A 59 -27.96 15.05 -2.64
CA VAL A 59 -26.70 14.47 -2.14
C VAL A 59 -26.72 14.26 -0.62
N SER A 60 -27.36 15.16 0.14
CA SER A 60 -27.49 15.01 1.60
C SER A 60 -28.19 13.70 2.01
N LYS A 61 -29.11 13.21 1.18
CA LYS A 61 -29.95 12.01 1.39
C LYS A 61 -29.38 10.72 0.77
N LEU A 62 -28.32 10.81 -0.04
CA LEU A 62 -27.62 9.65 -0.62
C LEU A 62 -26.56 9.12 0.35
N ASP A 63 -26.28 7.82 0.35
CA ASP A 63 -25.16 7.25 1.11
C ASP A 63 -23.86 7.30 0.26
N ILE A 64 -22.97 8.24 0.60
CA ILE A 64 -21.79 8.57 -0.21
C ILE A 64 -20.58 7.78 0.30
N GLY A 65 -19.84 7.17 -0.62
CA GLY A 65 -18.66 6.39 -0.28
C GLY A 65 -17.97 5.76 -1.48
N SER A 66 -16.71 5.37 -1.32
CA SER A 66 -15.92 4.72 -2.37
C SER A 66 -16.53 3.41 -2.86
N LYS A 67 -17.32 2.72 -2.03
CA LYS A 67 -18.09 1.52 -2.39
C LYS A 67 -19.62 1.75 -2.35
N LYS A 68 -20.10 2.99 -2.25
CA LYS A 68 -21.53 3.32 -2.10
C LYS A 68 -22.03 4.15 -3.27
N THR A 69 -22.79 5.22 -3.10
CA THR A 69 -23.09 6.16 -4.20
C THR A 69 -21.92 7.14 -4.40
N ARG A 70 -21.54 7.42 -5.65
CA ARG A 70 -20.58 8.49 -6.00
C ARG A 70 -21.29 9.56 -6.82
N VAL A 71 -20.85 10.81 -6.66
CA VAL A 71 -21.54 11.96 -7.28
C VAL A 71 -20.56 12.89 -7.97
N GLY A 72 -20.84 13.21 -9.23
CA GLY A 72 -20.18 14.22 -10.03
C GLY A 72 -21.11 15.41 -10.29
N LEU A 73 -20.51 16.57 -10.57
CA LEU A 73 -21.23 17.78 -10.98
C LEU A 73 -20.57 18.34 -12.24
N SER A 74 -21.40 18.57 -13.25
CA SER A 74 -21.04 19.25 -14.50
C SER A 74 -22.01 20.41 -14.76
N THR A 75 -21.54 21.39 -15.52
CA THR A 75 -22.30 22.58 -15.87
C THR A 75 -22.47 22.72 -17.39
N ILE A 76 -23.62 23.23 -17.81
CA ILE A 76 -23.89 23.56 -19.22
C ILE A 76 -23.34 24.95 -19.50
N THR A 77 -22.27 25.01 -20.31
CA THR A 77 -21.58 26.23 -20.76
C THR A 77 -21.20 26.08 -22.23
N ASP A 78 -20.36 26.95 -22.78
CA ASP A 78 -19.92 26.93 -24.18
C ASP A 78 -19.05 25.70 -24.54
N SER A 79 -18.30 25.17 -23.57
CA SER A 79 -17.54 23.91 -23.70
C SER A 79 -17.94 22.80 -22.73
N GLY A 80 -18.85 23.11 -21.79
CA GLY A 80 -19.13 22.30 -20.61
C GLY A 80 -17.97 22.32 -19.60
N GLN A 81 -18.30 22.32 -18.31
CA GLN A 81 -17.30 22.11 -17.23
C GLN A 81 -17.71 20.97 -16.31
N SER A 82 -16.72 20.41 -15.62
CA SER A 82 -16.89 19.29 -14.69
C SER A 82 -16.21 19.63 -13.36
N PRO A 83 -16.74 20.60 -12.58
CA PRO A 83 -16.11 21.11 -11.36
C PRO A 83 -15.94 20.07 -10.25
N VAL A 84 -16.74 19.01 -10.24
CA VAL A 84 -16.66 17.93 -9.25
C VAL A 84 -16.63 16.59 -9.99
N SER A 85 -15.57 15.82 -9.83
CA SER A 85 -15.48 14.45 -10.35
C SER A 85 -15.97 13.45 -9.30
N MET A 86 -16.55 12.33 -9.74
CA MET A 86 -16.99 11.25 -8.84
C MET A 86 -15.86 10.62 -8.02
N ALA A 87 -14.62 10.67 -8.51
CA ALA A 87 -13.42 10.16 -7.83
C ALA A 87 -12.88 11.09 -6.72
N ASP A 88 -13.22 12.38 -6.77
CA ASP A 88 -12.58 13.40 -5.93
C ASP A 88 -12.97 13.28 -4.45
N TYR A 89 -14.19 12.79 -4.17
CA TYR A 89 -14.80 12.86 -2.85
C TYR A 89 -15.52 11.57 -2.47
N SER A 90 -14.91 10.79 -1.58
CA SER A 90 -15.55 9.62 -0.96
C SER A 90 -16.25 9.93 0.36
N ASP A 91 -16.13 11.17 0.87
CA ASP A 91 -16.77 11.64 2.09
C ASP A 91 -17.88 12.65 1.77
N LYS A 92 -19.04 12.46 2.40
CA LYS A 92 -20.24 13.25 2.14
C LYS A 92 -20.05 14.74 2.47
N GLN A 93 -19.39 15.07 3.58
CA GLN A 93 -19.24 16.47 3.98
C GLN A 93 -18.30 17.23 3.04
N TYR A 94 -17.19 16.60 2.65
CA TYR A 94 -16.27 17.19 1.67
C TYR A 94 -16.91 17.35 0.29
N LEU A 95 -17.72 16.38 -0.15
CA LEU A 95 -18.48 16.48 -1.40
C LEU A 95 -19.48 17.64 -1.36
N LEU A 96 -20.27 17.76 -0.29
CA LEU A 96 -21.23 18.87 -0.14
C LEU A 96 -20.53 20.23 -0.18
N ASN A 97 -19.38 20.37 0.50
CA ASN A 97 -18.58 21.59 0.46
C ASN A 97 -18.00 21.87 -0.94
N ALA A 98 -17.59 20.83 -1.67
CA ALA A 98 -17.09 20.97 -3.04
C ALA A 98 -18.19 21.43 -4.01
N ILE A 99 -19.41 20.91 -3.87
CA ILE A 99 -20.58 21.35 -4.64
C ILE A 99 -20.85 22.84 -4.40
N ASP A 100 -20.80 23.29 -3.15
CA ASP A 100 -21.02 24.71 -2.80
C ASP A 100 -19.92 25.65 -3.35
N THR A 101 -18.67 25.19 -3.34
CA THR A 101 -17.51 26.07 -3.59
C THR A 101 -16.98 26.03 -5.01
N LYS A 102 -17.17 24.91 -5.73
CA LYS A 102 -16.63 24.72 -7.08
C LYS A 102 -17.66 24.96 -8.19
N ALA A 103 -18.96 24.92 -7.90
CA ALA A 103 -19.99 25.26 -8.89
C ALA A 103 -19.97 26.77 -9.18
N ARG A 104 -19.78 27.17 -10.45
CA ARG A 104 -19.73 28.58 -10.87
C ARG A 104 -20.78 28.87 -11.94
N PHE A 105 -21.39 30.05 -11.85
CA PHE A 105 -22.27 30.59 -12.87
C PHE A 105 -21.43 31.41 -13.86
N ASP A 106 -21.37 30.95 -15.11
CA ASP A 106 -20.45 31.51 -16.10
C ASP A 106 -21.14 32.52 -17.03
N ASN A 107 -22.47 32.49 -17.14
CA ASN A 107 -23.27 33.41 -17.96
C ASN A 107 -22.78 33.51 -19.43
N VAL A 108 -22.36 32.38 -19.99
CA VAL A 108 -21.92 32.22 -21.38
C VAL A 108 -22.99 31.53 -22.23
N LEU A 109 -22.82 31.50 -23.55
CA LEU A 109 -23.72 30.73 -24.43
C LEU A 109 -23.64 29.23 -24.07
N GLY A 110 -24.79 28.59 -23.80
CA GLY A 110 -24.83 27.17 -23.45
C GLY A 110 -24.82 26.27 -24.68
N ASP A 111 -23.82 25.39 -24.80
CA ASP A 111 -23.81 24.28 -25.75
C ASP A 111 -24.12 22.97 -25.04
N PHE A 112 -25.37 22.51 -25.18
CA PHE A 112 -25.83 21.29 -24.54
C PHE A 112 -25.17 20.04 -25.12
N ALA A 113 -24.90 19.99 -26.43
CA ALA A 113 -24.24 18.85 -27.05
C ALA A 113 -22.79 18.72 -26.57
N ALA A 114 -22.04 19.82 -26.54
CA ALA A 114 -20.68 19.84 -26.02
C ALA A 114 -20.65 19.43 -24.53
N SER A 115 -21.61 19.91 -23.74
CA SER A 115 -21.73 19.58 -22.32
C SER A 115 -22.04 18.09 -22.09
N LEU A 116 -22.94 17.49 -22.88
CA LEU A 116 -23.20 16.03 -22.85
C LEU A 116 -21.97 15.22 -23.27
N SER A 117 -21.27 15.67 -24.32
CA SER A 117 -20.01 15.04 -24.77
C SER A 117 -18.95 15.09 -23.66
N ARG A 118 -18.88 16.21 -22.92
CA ARG A 118 -17.98 16.37 -21.77
C ARG A 118 -18.35 15.41 -20.65
N VAL A 119 -19.62 15.30 -20.28
CA VAL A 119 -20.10 14.32 -19.28
C VAL A 119 -19.72 12.88 -19.69
N ARG A 120 -19.95 12.52 -20.96
CA ARG A 120 -19.61 11.19 -21.50
C ARG A 120 -18.11 10.86 -21.45
N THR A 121 -17.26 11.87 -21.65
CA THR A 121 -15.80 11.71 -21.79
C THR A 121 -15.01 12.04 -20.52
N ARG A 122 -15.61 12.69 -19.52
CA ARG A 122 -14.94 13.19 -18.31
C ARG A 122 -15.66 12.90 -17.00
N GLN A 123 -16.86 12.32 -17.02
CA GLN A 123 -17.55 11.92 -15.79
C GLN A 123 -17.82 10.43 -15.81
N PHE A 124 -18.51 9.93 -16.84
CA PHE A 124 -18.76 8.49 -17.04
C PHE A 124 -17.58 7.77 -17.67
N VAL A 125 -16.41 7.92 -17.03
CA VAL A 125 -15.16 7.22 -17.34
C VAL A 125 -14.54 6.77 -16.01
N GLN A 126 -13.86 5.61 -15.99
CA GLN A 126 -13.30 5.05 -14.75
C GLN A 126 -12.33 6.01 -14.05
N GLU A 127 -11.53 6.74 -14.82
CA GLU A 127 -10.59 7.78 -14.35
C GLU A 127 -11.27 8.86 -13.50
N SER A 128 -12.55 9.11 -13.75
CA SER A 128 -13.35 10.16 -13.09
C SER A 128 -14.23 9.62 -11.97
N GLY A 129 -14.16 8.32 -11.70
CA GLY A 129 -14.83 7.67 -10.57
C GLY A 129 -16.06 6.84 -10.95
N ALA A 130 -16.43 6.75 -12.22
CA ALA A 130 -17.44 5.80 -12.68
C ALA A 130 -16.93 4.37 -12.47
N ARG A 131 -17.81 3.46 -12.05
CA ARG A 131 -17.46 2.08 -11.71
C ARG A 131 -18.16 1.13 -12.63
N ASP A 132 -17.38 0.21 -13.18
CA ASP A 132 -17.93 -0.92 -13.89
C ASP A 132 -18.95 -1.64 -13.02
N LYS A 133 -20.04 -2.05 -13.67
CA LYS A 133 -21.14 -2.80 -13.06
C LYS A 133 -22.06 -1.92 -12.17
N ILE A 134 -21.73 -0.68 -11.82
CA ILE A 134 -22.63 0.22 -11.08
C ILE A 134 -23.50 1.04 -12.06
N PRO A 135 -24.79 1.29 -11.77
CA PRO A 135 -25.63 2.11 -12.65
C PRO A 135 -25.11 3.56 -12.78
N ASP A 136 -24.85 3.98 -14.01
CA ASP A 136 -24.54 5.38 -14.34
C ASP A 136 -25.83 6.17 -14.55
N VAL A 137 -26.02 7.26 -13.79
CA VAL A 137 -27.21 8.10 -13.84
C VAL A 137 -26.84 9.54 -14.15
N LEU A 138 -27.42 10.09 -15.22
CA LEU A 138 -27.31 11.49 -15.57
C LEU A 138 -28.61 12.23 -15.20
N VAL A 139 -28.52 13.20 -14.29
CA VAL A 139 -29.63 14.09 -13.95
C VAL A 139 -29.38 15.46 -14.59
N VAL A 140 -30.16 15.81 -15.60
CA VAL A 140 -30.07 17.10 -16.30
C VAL A 140 -31.07 18.08 -15.70
N ILE A 141 -30.60 19.27 -15.31
CA ILE A 141 -31.42 20.35 -14.77
C ILE A 141 -31.19 21.61 -15.62
N ALA A 142 -32.16 21.99 -16.44
CA ALA A 142 -31.97 23.07 -17.42
C ALA A 142 -33.16 24.03 -17.55
N SER A 143 -32.88 25.24 -18.03
CA SER A 143 -33.89 26.21 -18.45
C SER A 143 -34.53 25.79 -19.77
N GLU A 144 -35.83 26.02 -19.93
CA GLU A 144 -36.55 25.74 -21.19
C GLU A 144 -36.00 26.50 -22.41
N THR A 145 -35.29 27.61 -22.17
CA THR A 145 -34.73 28.48 -23.22
C THR A 145 -33.41 27.93 -23.80
N LEU A 146 -32.86 26.87 -23.21
CA LEU A 146 -31.68 26.17 -23.72
C LEU A 146 -31.97 25.43 -25.03
N ASN A 147 -31.05 25.51 -26.00
CA ASN A 147 -31.19 24.79 -27.26
C ASN A 147 -30.91 23.28 -27.11
N MET A 148 -31.92 22.52 -26.71
CA MET A 148 -31.84 21.07 -26.53
C MET A 148 -32.13 20.27 -27.82
N LEU A 149 -32.35 20.94 -28.97
CA LEU A 149 -32.82 20.31 -30.22
C LEU A 149 -31.82 20.43 -31.38
N SER A 150 -30.62 19.87 -31.21
CA SER A 150 -29.68 19.71 -32.33
C SER A 150 -29.42 18.24 -32.62
N ASP A 151 -29.04 17.94 -33.86
CA ASP A 151 -28.59 16.59 -34.22
C ASP A 151 -27.35 16.16 -33.40
N GLY A 152 -26.54 17.13 -32.97
CA GLY A 152 -25.45 16.91 -32.03
C GLY A 152 -25.92 16.38 -30.68
N VAL A 153 -27.01 16.95 -30.12
CA VAL A 153 -27.60 16.46 -28.86
C VAL A 153 -28.12 15.03 -29.02
N LYS A 154 -28.85 14.73 -30.09
CA LYS A 154 -29.36 13.37 -30.36
C LYS A 154 -28.22 12.36 -30.46
N ASN A 155 -27.13 12.72 -31.14
CA ASN A 155 -25.97 11.86 -31.30
C ASN A 155 -25.25 11.60 -29.97
N GLU A 156 -25.08 12.61 -29.12
CA GLU A 156 -24.44 12.45 -27.81
C GLU A 156 -25.32 11.68 -26.83
N VAL A 157 -26.65 11.91 -26.84
CA VAL A 157 -27.59 11.09 -26.06
C VAL A 157 -27.53 9.63 -26.49
N ARG A 158 -27.47 9.34 -27.80
CA ARG A 158 -27.29 7.97 -28.30
C ARG A 158 -26.00 7.34 -27.76
N GLN A 159 -24.89 8.06 -27.81
CA GLN A 159 -23.60 7.56 -27.31
C GLN A 159 -23.60 7.36 -25.77
N LEU A 160 -24.26 8.24 -25.01
CA LEU A 160 -24.44 8.05 -23.56
C LEU A 160 -25.27 6.80 -23.26
N ARG A 161 -26.33 6.54 -24.03
CA ARG A 161 -27.16 5.33 -23.93
C ARG A 161 -26.41 4.07 -24.35
N GLU A 162 -25.58 4.12 -25.38
CA GLU A 162 -24.67 3.02 -25.76
C GLU A 162 -23.71 2.65 -24.62
N LYS A 163 -23.31 3.62 -23.79
CA LYS A 163 -22.53 3.39 -22.55
C LYS A 163 -23.39 2.93 -21.36
N GLY A 164 -24.71 2.82 -21.51
CA GLY A 164 -25.62 2.38 -20.46
C GLY A 164 -26.02 3.47 -19.44
N VAL A 165 -25.84 4.75 -19.78
CA VAL A 165 -26.20 5.87 -18.89
C VAL A 165 -27.72 6.08 -18.86
N PHE A 166 -28.32 6.08 -17.67
CA PHE A 166 -29.73 6.35 -17.43
C PHE A 166 -29.98 7.86 -17.23
N ILE A 167 -30.84 8.47 -18.04
CA ILE A 167 -30.99 9.93 -18.13
C ILE A 167 -32.35 10.38 -17.55
N ILE A 168 -32.30 11.21 -16.52
CA ILE A 168 -33.44 11.92 -15.92
C ILE A 168 -33.34 13.39 -16.31
N VAL A 169 -34.43 14.01 -16.76
CA VAL A 169 -34.43 15.42 -17.18
C VAL A 169 -35.47 16.23 -16.43
N ILE A 170 -35.01 17.34 -15.85
CA ILE A 170 -35.81 18.36 -15.19
C ILE A 170 -35.67 19.65 -15.98
N VAL A 171 -36.77 20.18 -16.49
CA VAL A 171 -36.81 21.46 -17.19
C VAL A 171 -37.73 22.44 -16.47
N TYR A 172 -37.30 23.69 -16.33
CA TYR A 172 -38.10 24.76 -15.74
C TYR A 172 -38.29 25.96 -16.68
N GLY A 173 -39.49 26.53 -16.69
CA GLY A 173 -39.86 27.75 -17.43
C GLY A 173 -41.35 27.82 -17.80
N ASP A 174 -41.79 29.00 -18.28
CA ASP A 174 -43.21 29.38 -18.48
C ASP A 174 -43.59 29.62 -19.96
N THR A 175 -42.66 29.50 -20.92
CA THR A 175 -42.80 30.06 -22.27
C THR A 175 -43.29 29.09 -23.34
N VAL A 176 -43.36 27.78 -23.09
CA VAL A 176 -43.82 26.81 -24.10
C VAL A 176 -44.98 25.95 -23.61
N SER A 177 -45.98 25.75 -24.48
CA SER A 177 -47.05 24.76 -24.29
C SER A 177 -46.48 23.41 -23.83
N ARG A 178 -46.99 22.86 -22.73
CA ARG A 178 -46.58 21.56 -22.17
C ARG A 178 -46.53 20.48 -23.27
N ASP A 179 -47.49 20.48 -24.19
CA ASP A 179 -47.57 19.48 -25.27
C ASP A 179 -46.42 19.57 -26.29
N ALA A 180 -45.86 20.76 -26.53
CA ALA A 180 -44.78 20.95 -27.52
C ALA A 180 -43.38 20.67 -26.95
N MET A 181 -43.20 20.75 -25.62
CA MET A 181 -41.98 20.28 -24.95
C MET A 181 -41.99 18.77 -24.69
N ASP A 182 -43.18 18.16 -24.59
CA ASP A 182 -43.34 16.74 -24.33
C ASP A 182 -42.72 15.86 -25.42
N ASP A 183 -42.99 16.16 -26.70
CA ASP A 183 -42.35 15.42 -27.81
C ASP A 183 -40.84 15.69 -27.93
N ARG A 184 -40.36 16.83 -27.42
CA ARG A 184 -38.95 17.25 -27.52
C ARG A 184 -38.06 16.50 -26.53
N LEU A 185 -38.54 16.29 -25.30
CA LEU A 185 -37.81 15.63 -24.22
C LEU A 185 -37.80 14.10 -24.32
N VAL A 186 -38.79 13.51 -25.00
CA VAL A 186 -38.87 12.06 -25.31
C VAL A 186 -37.58 11.53 -25.94
N SER A 187 -36.90 12.35 -26.75
CA SER A 187 -35.65 11.95 -27.43
C SER A 187 -34.41 11.92 -26.52
N ILE A 188 -34.48 12.48 -25.31
CA ILE A 188 -33.35 12.65 -24.38
C ILE A 188 -33.52 11.74 -23.14
N VAL A 189 -34.71 11.74 -22.55
CA VAL A 189 -35.05 11.05 -21.30
C VAL A 189 -35.03 9.53 -21.47
N SER A 190 -34.56 8.79 -20.46
CA SER A 190 -34.65 7.32 -20.42
C SER A 190 -36.05 6.85 -20.02
N ASP A 191 -36.51 5.71 -20.56
CA ASP A 191 -37.84 5.18 -20.20
C ASP A 191 -37.90 4.60 -18.78
N PRO A 192 -39.09 4.56 -18.15
CA PRO A 192 -40.35 5.13 -18.62
C PRO A 192 -40.33 6.67 -18.68
N ILE A 193 -40.56 7.26 -19.85
CA ILE A 193 -40.40 8.71 -20.06
C ILE A 193 -41.29 9.52 -19.12
N GLU A 194 -42.53 9.05 -18.87
CA GLU A 194 -43.50 9.70 -18.00
C GLU A 194 -43.04 9.84 -16.54
N HIS A 195 -42.05 9.05 -16.14
CA HIS A 195 -41.54 8.97 -14.79
C HIS A 195 -40.17 9.61 -14.58
N ASN A 196 -39.41 9.78 -15.67
CA ASN A 196 -38.05 10.33 -15.67
C ASN A 196 -37.97 11.75 -16.26
N ARG A 197 -39.13 12.29 -16.66
CA ARG A 197 -39.30 13.65 -17.17
C ARG A 197 -40.03 14.51 -16.16
N PHE A 198 -39.46 15.65 -15.82
CA PHE A 198 -40.07 16.64 -14.93
C PHE A 198 -40.12 18.00 -15.63
N SER A 199 -41.33 18.55 -15.76
CA SER A 199 -41.56 19.88 -16.35
C SER A 199 -42.15 20.80 -15.29
N LEU A 200 -41.42 21.84 -14.93
CA LEU A 200 -41.73 22.80 -13.87
C LEU A 200 -41.98 24.19 -14.46
N THR A 201 -42.81 24.99 -13.79
CA THR A 201 -43.05 26.39 -14.16
C THR A 201 -41.86 27.29 -13.81
N SER A 202 -41.21 27.02 -12.67
CA SER A 202 -40.11 27.83 -12.16
C SER A 202 -39.04 26.98 -11.46
N SER A 203 -37.80 27.47 -11.45
CA SER A 203 -36.70 26.88 -10.69
C SER A 203 -36.97 26.81 -9.18
N SER A 204 -37.91 27.63 -8.66
CA SER A 204 -38.38 27.55 -7.27
C SER A 204 -39.06 26.22 -6.94
N ASP A 205 -39.59 25.52 -7.94
CA ASP A 205 -40.42 24.34 -7.77
C ASP A 205 -39.60 23.04 -7.82
N LEU A 206 -38.26 23.14 -7.96
CA LEU A 206 -37.36 21.99 -7.99
C LEU A 206 -37.55 21.08 -6.77
N THR A 207 -37.86 21.65 -5.60
CA THR A 207 -38.11 20.89 -4.38
C THR A 207 -39.33 19.95 -4.48
N ALA A 208 -40.30 20.25 -5.35
CA ALA A 208 -41.50 19.43 -5.52
C ALA A 208 -41.20 18.06 -6.15
N VAL A 209 -40.14 17.95 -6.97
CA VAL A 209 -39.75 16.71 -7.66
C VAL A 209 -38.63 15.96 -6.96
N GLN A 210 -38.15 16.47 -5.83
CA GLN A 210 -37.02 15.90 -5.10
C GLN A 210 -37.23 14.42 -4.76
N THR A 211 -38.41 14.08 -4.24
CA THR A 211 -38.76 12.72 -3.82
C THR A 211 -38.79 11.75 -4.99
N ASP A 212 -39.34 12.18 -6.13
CA ASP A 212 -39.46 11.33 -7.31
C ASP A 212 -38.08 11.09 -7.95
N VAL A 213 -37.25 12.13 -8.05
CA VAL A 213 -35.85 12.00 -8.53
C VAL A 213 -35.04 11.06 -7.63
N LEU A 214 -35.17 11.17 -6.30
CA LEU A 214 -34.52 10.24 -5.37
C LEU A 214 -34.99 8.80 -5.57
N LYS A 215 -36.29 8.57 -5.77
CA LYS A 215 -36.80 7.21 -6.05
C LYS A 215 -36.18 6.62 -7.32
N ARG A 216 -36.00 7.43 -8.37
CA ARG A 216 -35.36 6.97 -9.62
C ARG A 216 -33.90 6.63 -9.43
N ILE A 217 -33.14 7.46 -8.71
CA ILE A 217 -31.73 7.19 -8.41
C ILE A 217 -31.58 5.92 -7.54
N CYS A 218 -32.51 5.69 -6.61
CA CYS A 218 -32.31 4.73 -5.54
C CYS A 218 -33.06 3.38 -5.65
N GLY A 219 -33.89 3.14 -6.68
CA GLY A 219 -34.68 1.89 -6.72
C GLY A 219 -35.34 1.47 -8.03
N GLU A 220 -35.30 2.27 -9.09
CA GLU A 220 -36.01 1.95 -10.36
C GLU A 220 -35.16 2.21 -11.61
N ILE A 221 -33.85 1.93 -11.55
CA ILE A 221 -33.02 1.89 -12.77
C ILE A 221 -33.18 0.48 -13.37
N PRO A 222 -33.77 0.32 -14.57
CA PRO A 222 -33.90 -0.99 -15.20
C PRO A 222 -32.53 -1.63 -15.35
N ALA A 223 -32.40 -2.90 -14.99
CA ALA A 223 -31.14 -3.64 -14.98
C ALA A 223 -30.43 -3.65 -16.36
N CYS A 224 -31.18 -3.42 -17.45
CA CYS A 224 -30.70 -3.18 -18.80
C CYS A 224 -30.99 -1.73 -19.22
N ALA A 225 -30.03 -0.80 -19.13
CA ALA A 225 -30.14 0.55 -19.72
C ALA A 225 -29.44 0.68 -21.09
N GLY A 226 -28.83 -0.41 -21.60
CA GLY A 226 -28.09 -0.44 -22.87
C GLY A 226 -28.84 -1.08 -24.06
N VAL A 227 -28.19 -1.08 -25.23
CA VAL A 227 -28.71 -1.66 -26.50
C VAL A 227 -28.36 -3.16 -26.59
N ALA A 228 -29.34 -4.03 -26.89
CA ALA A 228 -29.15 -5.47 -27.11
C ALA A 228 -30.26 -6.09 -27.99
N ASP A 229 -29.96 -7.18 -28.69
CA ASP A 229 -30.91 -8.00 -29.44
C ASP A 229 -31.03 -9.37 -28.75
N ILE A 230 -32.19 -9.65 -28.15
CA ILE A 230 -32.41 -10.82 -27.29
C ILE A 230 -33.42 -11.78 -27.92
N ALA A 231 -33.03 -13.04 -28.08
CA ALA A 231 -33.91 -14.11 -28.55
C ALA A 231 -34.22 -15.10 -27.43
N PHE A 232 -35.50 -15.31 -27.12
CA PHE A 232 -35.93 -16.40 -26.25
C PHE A 232 -36.15 -17.66 -27.09
N ILE A 233 -35.41 -18.73 -26.77
CA ILE A 233 -35.46 -20.03 -27.45
C ILE A 233 -36.10 -21.03 -26.48
N ILE A 234 -37.36 -21.35 -26.70
CA ILE A 234 -38.22 -21.98 -25.68
C ILE A 234 -38.60 -23.40 -26.09
N ASP A 235 -38.24 -24.37 -25.26
CA ASP A 235 -38.64 -25.76 -25.42
C ASP A 235 -40.14 -25.94 -25.14
N SER A 236 -40.89 -26.42 -26.14
CA SER A 236 -42.31 -26.78 -26.05
C SER A 236 -42.54 -28.28 -26.21
N SER A 237 -41.54 -29.11 -25.95
CA SER A 237 -41.67 -30.56 -26.06
C SER A 237 -42.72 -31.12 -25.10
N GLY A 238 -43.24 -32.31 -25.41
CA GLY A 238 -44.29 -32.96 -24.63
C GLY A 238 -43.92 -33.24 -23.16
N SER A 239 -42.64 -33.27 -22.80
CA SER A 239 -42.17 -33.42 -21.40
C SER A 239 -42.49 -32.21 -20.53
N VAL A 240 -42.57 -31.02 -21.12
CA VAL A 240 -42.92 -29.79 -20.42
C VAL A 240 -44.37 -29.85 -19.94
N GLY A 241 -45.30 -30.15 -20.86
CA GLY A 241 -46.74 -30.20 -20.60
C GLY A 241 -47.40 -28.81 -20.38
N PRO A 242 -48.74 -28.71 -20.50
CA PRO A 242 -49.45 -27.44 -20.59
C PRO A 242 -49.47 -26.61 -19.29
N VAL A 243 -49.23 -27.25 -18.13
CA VAL A 243 -49.13 -26.53 -16.85
C VAL A 243 -47.79 -25.82 -16.74
N ASN A 244 -46.69 -26.51 -17.05
CA ASN A 244 -45.36 -25.91 -17.00
C ASN A 244 -45.13 -24.93 -18.16
N TRP A 245 -45.76 -25.16 -19.32
CA TRP A 245 -45.76 -24.21 -20.43
C TRP A 245 -46.18 -22.80 -19.99
N ARG A 246 -47.28 -22.69 -19.24
CA ARG A 246 -47.74 -21.41 -18.69
C ARG A 246 -46.73 -20.78 -17.71
N ARG A 247 -45.96 -21.59 -16.99
CA ARG A 247 -44.90 -21.11 -16.10
C ARG A 247 -43.72 -20.55 -16.88
N ILE A 248 -43.30 -21.22 -17.95
CA ILE A 248 -42.24 -20.73 -18.82
C ILE A 248 -42.65 -19.39 -19.45
N LEU A 249 -43.86 -19.29 -20.02
CA LEU A 249 -44.33 -18.01 -20.58
C LEU A 249 -44.40 -16.91 -19.52
N SER A 250 -44.87 -17.22 -18.31
CA SER A 250 -44.88 -16.25 -17.20
C SER A 250 -43.48 -15.84 -16.76
N PHE A 251 -42.51 -16.76 -16.79
CA PHE A 251 -41.12 -16.46 -16.47
C PHE A 251 -40.52 -15.52 -17.52
N VAL A 252 -40.72 -15.82 -18.81
CA VAL A 252 -40.24 -14.98 -19.91
C VAL A 252 -40.85 -13.58 -19.86
N THR A 253 -42.15 -13.44 -19.57
CA THR A 253 -42.78 -12.11 -19.46
C THR A 253 -42.24 -11.31 -18.28
N LYS A 254 -41.95 -11.94 -17.14
CA LYS A 254 -41.29 -11.28 -15.99
C LYS A 254 -39.87 -10.84 -16.30
N VAL A 255 -39.07 -11.69 -16.98
CA VAL A 255 -37.73 -11.30 -17.44
C VAL A 255 -37.83 -10.07 -18.34
N ILE A 256 -38.73 -10.08 -19.33
CA ILE A 256 -38.96 -8.95 -20.25
C ILE A 256 -39.44 -7.69 -19.51
N ASP A 257 -40.21 -7.84 -18.43
CA ASP A 257 -40.67 -6.71 -17.64
C ASP A 257 -39.52 -5.96 -16.94
N ASN A 258 -38.38 -6.62 -16.74
CA ASN A 258 -37.17 -5.99 -16.21
C ASN A 258 -36.23 -5.43 -17.30
N LEU A 259 -36.58 -5.56 -18.59
CA LEU A 259 -35.78 -5.09 -19.72
C LEU A 259 -36.26 -3.75 -20.29
N TYR A 260 -35.32 -2.96 -20.82
CA TYR A 260 -35.62 -1.72 -21.54
C TYR A 260 -35.93 -1.96 -23.03
N VAL A 261 -37.17 -2.34 -23.33
CA VAL A 261 -37.61 -2.57 -24.72
C VAL A 261 -37.94 -1.26 -25.43
N SER A 262 -37.21 -0.94 -26.50
CA SER A 262 -37.53 0.16 -27.42
C SER A 262 -36.86 -0.06 -28.78
N ARG A 263 -37.16 0.77 -29.80
CA ARG A 263 -36.53 0.67 -31.13
C ARG A 263 -35.00 0.84 -31.09
N ASP A 264 -34.51 1.69 -30.19
CA ASP A 264 -33.09 2.01 -30.05
C ASP A 264 -32.46 1.34 -28.82
N GLY A 265 -33.26 0.58 -28.04
CA GLY A 265 -32.86 -0.10 -26.80
C GLY A 265 -32.77 -1.61 -27.01
N VAL A 266 -33.51 -2.40 -26.22
CA VAL A 266 -33.58 -3.86 -26.38
C VAL A 266 -34.63 -4.27 -27.40
N SER A 267 -34.24 -5.08 -28.39
CA SER A 267 -35.19 -5.75 -29.32
C SER A 267 -35.35 -7.21 -28.91
N ILE A 268 -36.58 -7.75 -29.02
CA ILE A 268 -36.90 -9.10 -28.55
C ILE A 268 -37.40 -9.96 -29.72
N ALA A 269 -36.89 -11.17 -29.84
CA ALA A 269 -37.42 -12.23 -30.69
C ALA A 269 -37.84 -13.44 -29.84
N ALA A 270 -38.76 -14.24 -30.36
CA ALA A 270 -39.18 -15.48 -29.72
C ALA A 270 -39.21 -16.62 -30.74
N LEU A 271 -38.55 -17.72 -30.38
CA LEU A 271 -38.51 -18.99 -31.10
C LEU A 271 -38.96 -20.09 -30.15
N VAL A 272 -39.82 -20.96 -30.64
CA VAL A 272 -40.30 -22.13 -29.89
C VAL A 272 -39.86 -23.38 -30.63
N PHE A 273 -39.41 -24.40 -29.92
CA PHE A 273 -38.93 -25.62 -30.55
C PHE A 273 -39.39 -26.89 -29.84
N SER A 274 -39.53 -27.94 -30.64
CA SER A 274 -39.73 -29.32 -30.20
C SER A 274 -38.97 -30.23 -31.15
N ARG A 275 -39.63 -30.91 -32.11
CA ARG A 275 -38.93 -31.58 -33.23
C ARG A 275 -38.37 -30.59 -34.26
N ASN A 276 -39.06 -29.47 -34.45
CA ASN A 276 -38.72 -28.39 -35.37
C ASN A 276 -38.65 -27.07 -34.61
N ALA A 277 -37.84 -26.13 -35.08
CA ALA A 277 -37.77 -24.78 -34.56
C ALA A 277 -38.64 -23.79 -35.35
N ASN A 278 -39.58 -23.13 -34.64
CA ASN A 278 -40.55 -22.20 -35.19
C ASN A 278 -40.33 -20.78 -34.63
N ILE A 279 -40.03 -19.81 -35.49
CA ILE A 279 -39.93 -18.39 -35.10
C ILE A 279 -41.34 -17.81 -34.97
N ILE A 280 -41.73 -17.37 -33.77
CA ILE A 280 -43.04 -16.75 -33.49
C ILE A 280 -43.04 -15.29 -33.95
N PHE A 281 -41.97 -14.56 -33.62
CA PHE A 281 -41.71 -13.21 -34.12
C PHE A 281 -40.22 -12.88 -34.08
N ASN A 282 -39.81 -12.00 -35.00
CA ASN A 282 -38.43 -11.53 -35.14
C ASN A 282 -38.22 -10.18 -34.44
N LEU A 283 -36.96 -9.72 -34.34
CA LEU A 283 -36.51 -8.55 -33.57
C LEU A 283 -37.19 -7.23 -33.98
N ASP A 284 -37.65 -7.11 -35.22
CA ASP A 284 -38.26 -5.89 -35.79
C ASP A 284 -39.78 -5.83 -35.66
N LYS A 285 -40.46 -6.90 -35.23
CA LYS A 285 -41.92 -6.97 -35.31
C LYS A 285 -42.62 -6.09 -34.27
N TYR A 286 -42.09 -6.06 -33.04
CA TYR A 286 -42.68 -5.35 -31.92
C TYR A 286 -41.63 -4.47 -31.26
N HIS A 287 -42.02 -3.28 -30.83
CA HIS A 287 -41.08 -2.28 -30.30
C HIS A 287 -41.46 -1.79 -28.91
N THR A 288 -42.56 -2.29 -28.36
CA THR A 288 -43.02 -1.94 -27.02
C THR A 288 -43.18 -3.20 -26.19
N LYS A 289 -42.86 -3.09 -24.90
CA LYS A 289 -42.99 -4.19 -23.93
C LYS A 289 -44.41 -4.77 -23.91
N ALA A 290 -45.43 -3.92 -23.94
CA ALA A 290 -46.83 -4.33 -23.89
C ALA A 290 -47.25 -5.19 -25.11
N GLU A 291 -46.75 -4.87 -26.30
CA GLU A 291 -47.01 -5.67 -27.51
C GLU A 291 -46.33 -7.04 -27.45
N ILE A 292 -45.08 -7.07 -26.98
CA ILE A 292 -44.29 -8.30 -26.86
C ILE A 292 -44.90 -9.24 -25.82
N ILE A 293 -45.22 -8.73 -24.61
CA ILE A 293 -45.85 -9.53 -23.56
C ILE A 293 -47.16 -10.15 -24.08
N LYS A 294 -48.00 -9.34 -24.73
CA LYS A 294 -49.26 -9.82 -25.33
C LYS A 294 -49.05 -10.85 -26.45
N ALA A 295 -47.94 -10.77 -27.18
CA ALA A 295 -47.59 -11.75 -28.20
C ALA A 295 -47.10 -13.07 -27.57
N ILE A 296 -46.31 -13.00 -26.50
CA ILE A 296 -45.78 -14.17 -25.77
C ILE A 296 -46.88 -14.93 -25.04
N GLU A 297 -47.81 -14.23 -24.39
CA GLU A 297 -48.95 -14.85 -23.69
C GLU A 297 -49.90 -15.62 -24.63
N LYS A 298 -49.86 -15.33 -25.94
CA LYS A 298 -50.68 -15.98 -26.96
C LYS A 298 -50.02 -17.20 -27.61
N ILE A 299 -48.78 -17.53 -27.25
CA ILE A 299 -48.09 -18.67 -27.84
C ILE A 299 -48.76 -19.97 -27.35
N GLU A 300 -49.33 -20.72 -28.29
CA GLU A 300 -49.98 -22.01 -28.01
C GLU A 300 -48.93 -23.10 -27.75
N PHE A 301 -49.28 -24.04 -26.87
CA PHE A 301 -48.44 -25.21 -26.58
C PHE A 301 -48.58 -26.24 -27.70
N GLU A 302 -47.47 -26.68 -28.28
CA GLU A 302 -47.45 -27.72 -29.30
C GLU A 302 -47.21 -29.10 -28.66
N GLU A 303 -48.23 -29.97 -28.66
CA GLU A 303 -48.09 -31.36 -28.19
C GLU A 303 -47.31 -32.21 -29.21
N SER A 304 -45.98 -32.24 -29.08
CA SER A 304 -45.14 -33.12 -29.90
C SER A 304 -44.11 -33.91 -29.08
N SER A 305 -43.78 -35.11 -29.55
CA SER A 305 -42.85 -36.04 -28.88
C SER A 305 -41.43 -35.90 -29.43
N GLY A 306 -40.71 -34.84 -29.07
CA GLY A 306 -39.28 -34.70 -29.40
C GLY A 306 -38.70 -33.34 -29.03
N THR A 307 -37.39 -33.31 -28.85
CA THR A 307 -36.59 -32.14 -28.43
C THR A 307 -35.35 -32.08 -29.33
N ASN A 308 -35.29 -31.08 -30.20
CA ASN A 308 -34.23 -30.88 -31.18
C ASN A 308 -33.56 -29.52 -30.95
N THR A 309 -32.71 -29.47 -29.94
CA THR A 309 -32.03 -28.24 -29.53
C THR A 309 -31.03 -27.75 -30.58
N ALA A 310 -30.43 -28.68 -31.34
CA ALA A 310 -29.50 -28.37 -32.43
C ALA A 310 -30.16 -27.56 -33.56
N ASP A 311 -31.38 -27.92 -33.98
CA ASP A 311 -32.15 -27.18 -34.98
C ASP A 311 -32.53 -25.79 -34.47
N ALA A 312 -32.98 -25.69 -33.21
CA ALA A 312 -33.32 -24.41 -32.58
C ALA A 312 -32.15 -23.43 -32.58
N LEU A 313 -30.96 -23.90 -32.19
CA LEU A 313 -29.73 -23.09 -32.20
C LEU A 313 -29.31 -22.69 -33.62
N THR A 314 -29.49 -23.59 -34.60
CA THR A 314 -29.17 -23.31 -36.01
C THR A 314 -30.11 -22.25 -36.60
N VAL A 315 -31.42 -22.40 -36.41
CA VAL A 315 -32.44 -21.45 -36.88
C VAL A 315 -32.28 -20.10 -36.21
N MET A 316 -32.02 -20.06 -34.90
CA MET A 316 -31.72 -18.82 -34.19
C MET A 316 -30.53 -18.08 -34.83
N ARG A 317 -29.39 -18.77 -34.97
CA ARG A 317 -28.16 -18.18 -35.55
C ARG A 317 -28.37 -17.67 -36.96
N GLU A 318 -29.06 -18.42 -37.81
CA GLU A 318 -29.16 -18.11 -39.24
C GLU A 318 -30.31 -17.16 -39.59
N ARG A 319 -31.43 -17.21 -38.85
CA ARG A 319 -32.67 -16.53 -39.22
C ARG A 319 -33.12 -15.44 -38.25
N ILE A 320 -32.65 -15.47 -37.00
CA ILE A 320 -32.86 -14.38 -36.04
C ILE A 320 -31.65 -13.45 -36.05
N PHE A 321 -30.43 -13.98 -35.92
CA PHE A 321 -29.20 -13.19 -35.85
C PHE A 321 -28.39 -13.12 -37.17
N GLY A 322 -28.87 -13.76 -38.24
CA GLY A 322 -28.15 -13.83 -39.52
C GLY A 322 -28.13 -12.52 -40.32
N SER A 323 -27.24 -12.41 -41.30
CA SER A 323 -27.01 -11.18 -42.08
C SER A 323 -28.20 -10.67 -42.91
N SER A 324 -29.23 -11.50 -43.10
CA SER A 324 -30.47 -11.17 -43.81
C SER A 324 -31.68 -11.00 -42.89
N SER A 325 -31.49 -11.03 -41.57
CA SER A 325 -32.53 -10.76 -40.57
C SER A 325 -32.54 -9.28 -40.18
N ALA A 326 -33.51 -8.87 -39.36
CA ALA A 326 -33.58 -7.53 -38.81
C ALA A 326 -32.59 -7.27 -37.65
N ASN A 327 -31.54 -8.09 -37.54
CA ASN A 327 -30.49 -7.96 -36.55
C ASN A 327 -29.72 -6.64 -36.75
N ARG A 328 -29.47 -5.90 -35.67
CA ARG A 328 -28.79 -4.61 -35.74
C ARG A 328 -27.28 -4.82 -35.72
N LEU A 329 -26.61 -4.29 -36.76
CA LEU A 329 -25.14 -4.31 -36.85
C LEU A 329 -24.51 -3.61 -35.63
N ASN A 330 -23.51 -4.26 -35.02
CA ASN A 330 -22.79 -3.79 -33.82
C ASN A 330 -23.65 -3.69 -32.54
N VAL A 331 -24.81 -4.36 -32.50
CA VAL A 331 -25.57 -4.58 -31.27
C VAL A 331 -25.28 -5.99 -30.75
N ARG A 332 -25.38 -6.18 -29.43
CA ARG A 332 -25.09 -7.47 -28.78
C ARG A 332 -26.21 -8.47 -29.04
N ASP A 333 -25.86 -9.64 -29.54
CA ASP A 333 -26.78 -10.76 -29.76
C ASP A 333 -26.78 -11.69 -28.55
N ILE A 334 -27.94 -11.86 -27.93
CA ILE A 334 -28.12 -12.70 -26.74
C ILE A 334 -29.23 -13.72 -26.98
N ALA A 335 -28.96 -14.97 -26.69
CA ALA A 335 -29.93 -16.05 -26.71
C ALA A 335 -30.19 -16.57 -25.30
N ILE A 336 -31.45 -16.71 -24.91
CA ILE A 336 -31.85 -17.38 -23.67
C ILE A 336 -32.56 -18.67 -24.04
N VAL A 337 -31.88 -19.80 -23.84
CA VAL A 337 -32.36 -21.15 -24.16
C VAL A 337 -32.95 -21.77 -22.91
N ILE A 338 -34.22 -22.17 -22.95
CA ILE A 338 -34.92 -22.82 -21.84
C ILE A 338 -35.29 -24.23 -22.27
N THR A 339 -34.83 -25.26 -21.56
CA THR A 339 -35.12 -26.67 -21.86
C THR A 339 -35.26 -27.52 -20.60
N ASP A 340 -36.08 -28.57 -20.65
CA ASP A 340 -36.37 -29.49 -19.54
C ASP A 340 -35.72 -30.87 -19.68
N GLY A 341 -34.95 -31.09 -20.75
CA GLY A 341 -34.36 -32.38 -21.04
C GLY A 341 -33.26 -32.32 -22.09
N ALA A 342 -32.48 -33.40 -22.16
CA ALA A 342 -31.48 -33.57 -23.21
C ALA A 342 -32.15 -33.61 -24.60
N SER A 343 -31.45 -33.13 -25.64
CA SER A 343 -31.96 -33.24 -27.00
C SER A 343 -32.20 -34.73 -27.31
N THR A 344 -33.43 -35.07 -27.69
CA THR A 344 -33.84 -36.44 -28.03
C THR A 344 -33.65 -36.71 -29.52
N GLU A 345 -33.53 -35.65 -30.33
CA GLU A 345 -33.19 -35.69 -31.74
C GLU A 345 -31.78 -35.10 -31.92
N HIS A 346 -30.92 -35.78 -32.69
CA HIS A 346 -29.58 -35.30 -33.09
C HIS A 346 -28.72 -34.70 -31.95
N ARG A 347 -28.72 -35.35 -30.80
CA ARG A 347 -28.04 -34.87 -29.58
C ARG A 347 -26.57 -34.53 -29.79
N GLU A 348 -25.89 -35.34 -30.60
CA GLU A 348 -24.49 -35.14 -30.98
C GLU A 348 -24.23 -33.83 -31.72
N LEU A 349 -25.27 -33.19 -32.27
CA LEU A 349 -25.19 -31.93 -33.01
C LEU A 349 -25.51 -30.70 -32.14
N THR A 350 -26.07 -30.86 -30.93
CA THR A 350 -26.46 -29.74 -30.07
C THR A 350 -25.26 -28.84 -29.73
N VAL A 351 -24.20 -29.41 -29.16
CA VAL A 351 -22.99 -28.66 -28.77
C VAL A 351 -22.25 -28.07 -29.99
N PRO A 352 -22.09 -28.79 -31.12
CA PRO A 352 -21.59 -28.18 -32.35
C PRO A 352 -22.42 -27.00 -32.87
N ALA A 353 -23.76 -27.06 -32.77
CA ALA A 353 -24.63 -25.96 -33.18
C ALA A 353 -24.52 -24.77 -32.23
N ALA A 354 -24.46 -24.99 -30.92
CA ALA A 354 -24.21 -23.96 -29.91
C ALA A 354 -22.87 -23.26 -30.16
N ARG A 355 -21.82 -24.04 -30.42
CA ARG A 355 -20.49 -23.51 -30.77
C ARG A 355 -20.54 -22.59 -31.98
N LYS A 356 -21.23 -22.99 -33.05
CA LYS A 356 -21.40 -22.14 -34.23
C LYS A 356 -22.15 -20.85 -33.94
N ALA A 357 -23.01 -20.82 -32.93
CA ALA A 357 -23.65 -19.60 -32.46
C ALA A 357 -22.67 -18.75 -31.64
N HIS A 358 -21.89 -19.36 -30.75
CA HIS A 358 -20.82 -18.68 -29.99
C HIS A 358 -19.77 -18.05 -30.92
N ASP A 359 -19.33 -18.79 -31.94
CA ASP A 359 -18.37 -18.34 -32.96
C ASP A 359 -18.92 -17.18 -33.80
N ALA A 360 -20.25 -17.05 -33.90
CA ALA A 360 -20.92 -15.94 -34.56
C ALA A 360 -21.08 -14.70 -33.63
N GLY A 361 -20.54 -14.75 -32.40
CA GLY A 361 -20.64 -13.68 -31.43
C GLY A 361 -21.93 -13.67 -30.60
N ILE A 362 -22.77 -14.71 -30.73
CA ILE A 362 -24.04 -14.81 -30.00
C ILE A 362 -23.76 -15.34 -28.60
N ARG A 363 -24.17 -14.59 -27.58
CA ARG A 363 -24.05 -15.01 -26.18
C ARG A 363 -25.25 -15.87 -25.77
N VAL A 364 -25.02 -17.10 -25.36
CA VAL A 364 -26.07 -18.07 -25.05
C VAL A 364 -26.16 -18.32 -23.55
N PHE A 365 -27.30 -18.00 -22.96
CA PHE A 365 -27.68 -18.37 -21.59
C PHE A 365 -28.53 -19.63 -21.64
N ALA A 366 -28.06 -20.72 -21.05
CA ALA A 366 -28.74 -22.01 -21.03
C ALA A 366 -29.41 -22.25 -19.67
N ILE A 367 -30.73 -22.47 -19.68
CA ILE A 367 -31.54 -22.73 -18.50
C ILE A 367 -32.07 -24.15 -18.59
N GLY A 368 -31.53 -25.04 -17.76
CA GLY A 368 -31.99 -26.41 -17.59
C GLY A 368 -32.98 -26.51 -16.43
N VAL A 369 -34.13 -27.13 -16.67
CA VAL A 369 -35.13 -27.43 -15.64
C VAL A 369 -35.13 -28.93 -15.32
N GLY A 370 -34.99 -29.31 -14.05
CA GLY A 370 -35.01 -30.71 -13.62
C GLY A 370 -33.71 -31.49 -13.85
N VAL A 371 -32.57 -30.81 -14.06
CA VAL A 371 -31.30 -31.48 -14.41
C VAL A 371 -30.62 -32.04 -13.16
N THR A 372 -30.62 -33.37 -13.02
CA THR A 372 -30.03 -34.08 -11.87
C THR A 372 -28.93 -35.10 -12.23
N THR A 373 -28.62 -35.30 -13.52
CA THR A 373 -27.69 -36.36 -13.97
C THR A 373 -26.64 -35.89 -14.99
N GLY A 374 -25.46 -36.52 -15.00
CA GLY A 374 -24.24 -36.04 -15.66
C GLY A 374 -24.32 -35.83 -17.17
N VAL A 375 -24.93 -36.75 -17.92
CA VAL A 375 -24.91 -36.67 -19.40
C VAL A 375 -25.72 -35.46 -19.91
N PHE A 376 -26.83 -35.11 -19.28
CA PHE A 376 -27.60 -33.90 -19.67
C PHE A 376 -26.90 -32.62 -19.22
N ARG A 377 -26.20 -32.66 -18.07
CA ARG A 377 -25.39 -31.55 -17.59
C ARG A 377 -24.29 -31.18 -18.59
N ASP A 378 -23.61 -32.15 -19.20
CA ASP A 378 -22.55 -31.89 -20.19
C ASP A 378 -23.08 -31.22 -21.46
N GLU A 379 -24.27 -31.63 -21.91
CA GLU A 379 -24.94 -30.99 -23.05
C GLU A 379 -25.37 -29.55 -22.72
N LEU A 380 -25.94 -29.33 -21.53
CA LEU A 380 -26.36 -28.01 -21.08
C LEU A 380 -25.16 -27.05 -20.92
N LEU A 381 -24.05 -27.52 -20.37
CA LEU A 381 -22.79 -26.78 -20.29
C LEU A 381 -22.27 -26.44 -21.70
N GLY A 382 -22.39 -27.37 -22.65
CA GLY A 382 -22.01 -27.11 -24.04
C GLY A 382 -22.93 -26.15 -24.82
N ILE A 383 -24.15 -25.87 -24.32
CA ILE A 383 -25.07 -24.89 -24.90
C ILE A 383 -24.73 -23.47 -24.41
N GLY A 384 -24.50 -23.32 -23.11
CA GLY A 384 -24.14 -22.04 -22.49
C GLY A 384 -22.83 -21.48 -23.06
N SER A 385 -22.71 -20.16 -23.10
CA SER A 385 -21.44 -19.52 -23.40
C SER A 385 -20.50 -19.53 -22.19
N ASN A 386 -19.19 -19.41 -22.43
CA ASN A 386 -18.23 -19.36 -21.32
C ASN A 386 -18.20 -17.97 -20.65
N PRO A 387 -17.96 -17.90 -19.33
CA PRO A 387 -17.84 -19.01 -18.39
C PRO A 387 -19.21 -19.59 -17.99
N ASP A 388 -19.25 -20.91 -17.76
CA ASP A 388 -20.47 -21.64 -17.36
C ASP A 388 -21.13 -21.06 -16.10
N SER A 389 -20.32 -20.56 -15.17
CA SER A 389 -20.76 -19.96 -13.91
C SER A 389 -21.76 -18.83 -14.10
N ASP A 390 -21.68 -18.13 -15.24
CA ASP A 390 -22.53 -16.99 -15.56
C ASP A 390 -23.67 -17.35 -16.51
N HIS A 391 -23.43 -18.26 -17.45
CA HIS A 391 -24.35 -18.50 -18.56
C HIS A 391 -25.20 -19.77 -18.42
N VAL A 392 -24.90 -20.64 -17.45
CA VAL A 392 -25.64 -21.88 -17.25
C VAL A 392 -26.41 -21.81 -15.93
N PHE A 393 -27.72 -21.94 -16.04
CA PHE A 393 -28.64 -22.00 -14.91
C PHE A 393 -29.25 -23.38 -14.84
N ASN A 394 -29.27 -23.95 -13.64
CA ASN A 394 -30.01 -25.18 -13.38
C ASN A 394 -31.02 -24.90 -12.28
N VAL A 395 -32.27 -25.29 -12.50
CA VAL A 395 -33.35 -25.20 -11.52
C VAL A 395 -33.97 -26.57 -11.31
N ASP A 396 -34.37 -26.87 -10.07
CA ASP A 396 -34.86 -28.21 -9.70
C ASP A 396 -36.18 -28.55 -10.41
N ASP A 397 -37.05 -27.55 -10.58
CA ASP A 397 -38.32 -27.70 -11.29
C ASP A 397 -38.86 -26.34 -11.79
N PHE A 398 -39.93 -26.38 -12.59
CA PHE A 398 -40.56 -25.19 -13.18
C PHE A 398 -41.16 -24.20 -12.17
N THR A 399 -41.44 -24.59 -10.92
CA THR A 399 -41.90 -23.64 -9.87
C THR A 399 -40.78 -22.72 -9.40
N THR A 400 -39.53 -23.15 -9.60
CA THR A 400 -38.36 -22.44 -9.12
C THR A 400 -37.72 -21.50 -10.14
N LEU A 401 -38.28 -21.41 -11.36
CA LEU A 401 -37.83 -20.47 -12.40
C LEU A 401 -37.84 -19.01 -11.90
N ASP A 402 -38.84 -18.62 -11.11
CA ASP A 402 -38.93 -17.28 -10.54
C ASP A 402 -37.71 -16.92 -9.66
N LYS A 403 -36.98 -17.91 -9.11
CA LYS A 403 -35.81 -17.66 -8.26
C LYS A 403 -34.58 -17.19 -9.05
N ILE A 404 -34.50 -17.55 -10.34
CA ILE A 404 -33.37 -17.18 -11.20
C ILE A 404 -33.62 -15.89 -11.98
N GLU A 405 -34.83 -15.34 -11.96
CA GLU A 405 -35.23 -14.14 -12.71
C GLU A 405 -34.27 -12.97 -12.51
N GLU A 406 -34.07 -12.55 -11.25
CA GLU A 406 -33.19 -11.42 -10.91
C GLU A 406 -31.74 -11.67 -11.34
N THR A 407 -31.23 -12.89 -11.09
CA THR A 407 -29.85 -13.25 -11.42
C THR A 407 -29.65 -13.34 -12.94
N LEU A 408 -30.61 -13.91 -13.67
CA LEU A 408 -30.59 -14.01 -15.12
C LEU A 408 -30.62 -12.63 -15.75
N VAL A 409 -31.54 -11.76 -15.35
CA VAL A 409 -31.60 -10.38 -15.83
C VAL A 409 -30.28 -9.67 -15.56
N LYS A 410 -29.74 -9.78 -14.34
CA LYS A 410 -28.47 -9.18 -13.96
C LYS A 410 -27.31 -9.66 -14.84
N ARG A 411 -27.19 -10.97 -15.12
CA ARG A 411 -26.09 -11.51 -15.96
C ARG A 411 -26.27 -11.19 -17.44
N THR A 412 -27.50 -11.30 -17.94
CA THR A 412 -27.87 -10.92 -19.31
C THR A 412 -27.56 -9.44 -19.59
N CYS A 413 -27.81 -8.56 -18.62
CA CYS A 413 -27.68 -7.12 -18.79
C CYS A 413 -26.31 -6.52 -18.42
N ARG A 414 -25.54 -7.16 -17.52
CA ARG A 414 -24.31 -6.60 -16.93
C ARG A 414 -23.02 -7.12 -17.56
N GLU A 415 -23.12 -8.00 -18.56
CA GLU A 415 -21.96 -8.44 -19.35
C GLU A 415 -21.71 -7.52 -20.55
N ALA A 416 -20.95 -6.47 -20.29
CA ALA A 416 -19.75 -6.27 -21.08
C ALA A 416 -18.63 -6.94 -20.27
N MET A 417 -18.16 -8.12 -20.67
CA MET A 417 -16.83 -8.52 -20.22
C MET A 417 -15.86 -7.54 -20.88
N PRO A 418 -15.05 -6.77 -20.14
CA PRO A 418 -13.87 -6.18 -20.76
C PRO A 418 -13.04 -7.35 -21.26
N THR A 419 -12.98 -7.54 -22.58
CA THR A 419 -11.99 -8.45 -23.15
C THR A 419 -10.63 -7.93 -22.71
N CYS A 420 -9.85 -8.80 -22.08
CA CYS A 420 -8.48 -8.53 -21.75
C CYS A 420 -7.68 -8.43 -23.05
N ASP A 421 -7.60 -7.23 -23.62
CA ASP A 421 -6.96 -6.96 -24.92
C ASP A 421 -5.44 -6.72 -24.82
N LYS A 422 -4.89 -6.93 -23.61
CA LYS A 422 -3.46 -6.77 -23.33
C LYS A 422 -2.62 -7.72 -24.19
N LYS A 423 -1.55 -7.18 -24.76
CA LYS A 423 -0.46 -7.99 -25.33
C LYS A 423 0.32 -8.62 -24.18
N ILE A 424 0.25 -9.93 -24.05
CA ILE A 424 0.90 -10.69 -22.98
C ILE A 424 1.33 -12.07 -23.48
N ASP A 425 2.52 -12.52 -23.09
CA ASP A 425 2.97 -13.90 -23.27
C ASP A 425 2.86 -14.61 -21.92
N LEU A 426 1.85 -15.45 -21.75
CA LEU A 426 1.49 -16.07 -20.48
C LEU A 426 1.84 -17.56 -20.48
N VAL A 427 2.52 -18.05 -19.46
CA VAL A 427 2.77 -19.49 -19.28
C VAL A 427 2.20 -19.93 -17.94
N PHE A 428 1.37 -20.98 -17.97
CA PHE A 428 0.93 -21.67 -16.76
C PHE A 428 1.84 -22.85 -16.46
N ALA A 429 2.33 -22.91 -15.22
CA ALA A 429 3.07 -24.03 -14.67
C ALA A 429 2.29 -24.64 -13.50
N ILE A 430 1.75 -25.84 -13.69
CA ILE A 430 0.84 -26.49 -12.74
C ILE A 430 1.50 -27.68 -12.08
N ASP A 431 1.51 -27.69 -10.76
CA ASP A 431 1.90 -28.86 -9.98
C ASP A 431 0.94 -30.03 -10.24
N ALA A 432 1.50 -31.19 -10.58
CA ALA A 432 0.81 -32.46 -10.82
C ALA A 432 1.43 -33.58 -9.96
N SER A 433 2.10 -33.21 -8.86
CA SER A 433 2.74 -34.09 -7.91
C SER A 433 1.73 -34.85 -7.03
N GLY A 434 2.24 -35.88 -6.36
CA GLY A 434 1.50 -36.80 -5.50
C GLY A 434 0.85 -36.20 -4.24
N SER A 435 1.09 -34.92 -3.93
CA SER A 435 0.38 -34.22 -2.85
C SER A 435 -1.05 -33.83 -3.22
N ILE A 436 -1.33 -33.69 -4.52
CA ILE A 436 -2.63 -33.31 -5.06
C ILE A 436 -3.43 -34.58 -5.38
N GLU A 437 -4.67 -34.70 -4.90
CA GLU A 437 -5.53 -35.81 -5.34
C GLU A 437 -6.05 -35.58 -6.78
N GLU A 438 -6.25 -36.65 -7.56
CA GLU A 438 -6.69 -36.55 -8.96
C GLU A 438 -7.97 -35.70 -9.19
N PRO A 439 -9.02 -35.78 -8.33
CA PRO A 439 -10.17 -34.89 -8.45
C PRO A 439 -9.82 -33.41 -8.25
N ASP A 440 -8.87 -33.11 -7.38
CA ASP A 440 -8.42 -31.75 -7.08
C ASP A 440 -7.49 -31.20 -8.17
N PHE A 441 -6.68 -32.05 -8.78
CA PHE A 441 -5.95 -31.72 -10.00
C PHE A 441 -6.90 -31.29 -11.12
N GLN A 442 -8.02 -32.00 -11.30
CA GLN A 442 -9.05 -31.60 -12.27
C GLN A 442 -9.68 -30.24 -11.93
N ARG A 443 -9.84 -29.90 -10.64
CA ARG A 443 -10.31 -28.57 -10.22
C ARG A 443 -9.31 -27.48 -10.61
N ILE A 444 -8.00 -27.73 -10.49
CA ILE A 444 -6.97 -26.79 -10.96
C ILE A 444 -7.05 -26.62 -12.49
N LEU A 445 -7.19 -27.69 -13.25
CA LEU A 445 -7.32 -27.60 -14.72
C LEU A 445 -8.56 -26.79 -15.12
N ASN A 446 -9.69 -27.00 -14.45
CA ASN A 446 -10.90 -26.22 -14.67
C ASN A 446 -10.70 -24.74 -14.30
N PHE A 447 -10.03 -24.47 -13.19
CA PHE A 447 -9.67 -23.10 -12.80
C PHE A 447 -8.80 -22.40 -13.87
N VAL A 448 -7.76 -23.07 -14.39
CA VAL A 448 -6.91 -22.49 -15.42
C VAL A 448 -7.69 -22.27 -16.71
N ARG A 449 -8.54 -23.23 -17.12
CA ARG A 449 -9.45 -23.07 -18.26
C ARG A 449 -10.33 -21.83 -18.08
N ASP A 450 -10.93 -21.66 -16.91
CA ASP A 450 -11.83 -20.53 -16.62
C ASP A 450 -11.07 -19.19 -16.65
N LEU A 451 -9.84 -19.15 -16.13
CA LEU A 451 -8.99 -17.95 -16.20
C LEU A 451 -8.56 -17.63 -17.64
N VAL A 452 -8.14 -18.63 -18.41
CA VAL A 452 -7.77 -18.48 -19.82
C VAL A 452 -8.96 -18.03 -20.67
N SER A 453 -10.18 -18.50 -20.35
CA SER A 453 -11.40 -18.11 -21.07
C SER A 453 -11.73 -16.62 -20.98
N GLN A 454 -11.12 -15.91 -20.02
CA GLN A 454 -11.28 -14.47 -19.82
C GLN A 454 -10.22 -13.64 -20.57
N LEU A 455 -9.25 -14.29 -21.19
CA LEU A 455 -8.20 -13.66 -22.00
C LEU A 455 -8.60 -13.65 -23.48
N GLU A 456 -8.24 -12.59 -24.19
CA GLU A 456 -8.38 -12.58 -25.65
C GLU A 456 -7.17 -13.24 -26.31
N VAL A 457 -7.22 -14.57 -26.41
CA VAL A 457 -6.17 -15.39 -27.03
C VAL A 457 -6.19 -15.16 -28.55
N ASP A 458 -5.20 -14.42 -29.04
CA ASP A 458 -4.95 -14.15 -30.46
C ASP A 458 -3.45 -13.95 -30.65
N SER A 459 -2.92 -14.35 -31.81
CA SER A 459 -1.51 -14.21 -32.16
C SER A 459 -0.91 -12.80 -31.99
N ARG A 460 -1.76 -11.76 -31.97
CA ARG A 460 -1.40 -10.34 -31.75
C ARG A 460 -1.73 -9.80 -30.35
N LYS A 461 -2.50 -10.53 -29.53
CA LYS A 461 -2.93 -10.15 -28.17
C LYS A 461 -2.30 -11.09 -27.13
N ALA A 462 -3.07 -11.95 -26.46
CA ALA A 462 -2.54 -12.91 -25.51
C ALA A 462 -2.06 -14.19 -26.21
N ARG A 463 -0.85 -14.66 -25.86
CA ARG A 463 -0.34 -15.99 -26.21
C ARG A 463 -0.21 -16.79 -24.93
N VAL A 464 -0.62 -18.06 -24.94
CA VAL A 464 -0.62 -18.90 -23.74
C VAL A 464 0.14 -20.20 -23.99
N GLY A 465 1.08 -20.51 -23.09
CA GLY A 465 1.76 -21.80 -23.00
C GLY A 465 1.35 -22.53 -21.73
N PHE A 466 1.40 -23.86 -21.75
CA PHE A 466 0.95 -24.68 -20.63
C PHE A 466 1.93 -25.85 -20.39
N VAL A 467 2.44 -25.90 -19.16
CA VAL A 467 3.34 -26.94 -18.68
C VAL A 467 2.84 -27.46 -17.34
N VAL A 468 2.94 -28.76 -17.13
CA VAL A 468 2.67 -29.39 -15.83
C VAL A 468 3.96 -30.00 -15.30
N TYR A 469 4.11 -30.16 -13.98
CA TYR A 469 5.32 -30.70 -13.41
C TYR A 469 5.08 -31.61 -12.20
N SER A 470 5.92 -32.63 -12.06
CA SER A 470 6.09 -33.37 -10.80
C SER A 470 7.59 -33.54 -10.52
N ASP A 471 8.14 -34.75 -10.66
CA ASP A 471 9.59 -35.00 -10.61
C ASP A 471 10.32 -34.27 -11.74
N ASN A 472 9.64 -34.15 -12.90
CA ASN A 472 10.11 -33.48 -14.11
C ASN A 472 8.97 -32.66 -14.74
N PRO A 473 9.29 -31.54 -15.41
CA PRO A 473 8.31 -30.79 -16.19
C PRO A 473 7.92 -31.54 -17.46
N LYS A 474 6.64 -31.46 -17.84
CA LYS A 474 6.05 -32.03 -19.04
C LYS A 474 5.31 -30.94 -19.80
N LEU A 475 5.80 -30.66 -21.01
CA LEU A 475 5.14 -29.78 -21.96
C LEU A 475 3.78 -30.34 -22.37
N ILE A 476 2.76 -29.48 -22.36
CA ILE A 476 1.50 -29.74 -23.05
C ILE A 476 1.48 -28.96 -24.35
N PHE A 477 1.69 -27.64 -24.32
CA PHE A 477 1.82 -26.81 -25.53
C PHE A 477 2.60 -25.50 -25.29
N HIS A 478 3.25 -24.98 -26.34
CA HIS A 478 4.01 -23.73 -26.35
C HIS A 478 3.12 -22.49 -26.60
N LEU A 479 3.68 -21.27 -26.49
CA LEU A 479 2.95 -20.00 -26.64
C LEU A 479 2.33 -19.81 -28.04
N ASP A 480 2.87 -20.47 -29.06
CA ASP A 480 2.46 -20.38 -30.46
C ASP A 480 1.60 -21.57 -30.93
N ALA A 481 1.19 -22.45 -30.01
CA ALA A 481 0.47 -23.67 -30.37
C ALA A 481 -1.03 -23.46 -30.64
N HIS A 482 -1.65 -22.45 -30.03
CA HIS A 482 -3.10 -22.24 -30.12
C HIS A 482 -3.44 -20.78 -30.42
N ASP A 483 -4.30 -20.59 -31.42
CA ASP A 483 -4.90 -19.29 -31.77
C ASP A 483 -6.37 -19.20 -31.34
N THR A 484 -6.92 -20.23 -30.68
CA THR A 484 -8.31 -20.24 -30.19
C THR A 484 -8.40 -20.81 -28.78
N ILE A 485 -9.28 -20.21 -27.98
CA ILE A 485 -9.53 -20.60 -26.58
C ILE A 485 -10.04 -22.04 -26.51
N GLN A 486 -10.89 -22.49 -27.44
CA GLN A 486 -11.55 -23.79 -27.37
C GLN A 486 -10.58 -24.96 -27.57
N ALA A 487 -9.60 -24.84 -28.48
CA ALA A 487 -8.57 -25.87 -28.67
C ALA A 487 -7.68 -25.96 -27.43
N MET A 488 -7.26 -24.79 -26.93
CA MET A 488 -6.45 -24.67 -25.72
C MET A 488 -7.16 -25.21 -24.48
N SER A 489 -8.42 -24.86 -24.26
CA SER A 489 -9.24 -25.33 -23.13
C SER A 489 -9.37 -26.85 -23.11
N ARG A 490 -9.49 -27.48 -24.29
CA ARG A 490 -9.54 -28.95 -24.39
C ARG A 490 -8.21 -29.55 -23.94
N ASP A 491 -7.10 -29.08 -24.49
CA ASP A 491 -5.77 -29.61 -24.18
C ASP A 491 -5.38 -29.38 -22.70
N ILE A 492 -5.86 -28.28 -22.08
CA ILE A 492 -5.76 -28.04 -20.64
C ILE A 492 -6.52 -29.11 -19.86
N VAL A 493 -7.82 -29.30 -20.13
CA VAL A 493 -8.70 -30.19 -19.35
C VAL A 493 -8.38 -31.67 -19.55
N ASP A 494 -7.90 -32.07 -20.73
CA ASP A 494 -7.49 -33.45 -21.06
C ASP A 494 -6.08 -33.81 -20.52
N THR A 495 -5.41 -32.88 -19.83
CA THR A 495 -4.07 -33.11 -19.30
C THR A 495 -4.06 -34.20 -18.24
N LYS A 496 -3.22 -35.22 -18.44
CA LYS A 496 -3.08 -36.35 -17.53
C LYS A 496 -2.25 -36.02 -16.29
N TYR A 497 -2.75 -36.42 -15.14
CA TYR A 497 -2.08 -36.37 -13.85
C TYR A 497 -0.79 -37.24 -13.85
N MET A 498 0.29 -36.77 -13.20
CA MET A 498 1.64 -37.32 -13.36
C MET A 498 2.14 -38.16 -12.16
N TYR A 499 1.61 -37.94 -10.96
CA TYR A 499 2.14 -38.47 -9.70
C TYR A 499 3.64 -38.11 -9.49
N GLY A 500 4.20 -38.37 -8.31
CA GLY A 500 5.61 -38.10 -7.99
C GLY A 500 5.82 -36.96 -7.01
N LYS A 501 7.01 -36.35 -7.01
CA LYS A 501 7.35 -35.24 -6.09
C LYS A 501 7.11 -33.86 -6.70
N THR A 502 7.43 -32.79 -5.96
CA THR A 502 7.21 -31.39 -6.35
C THR A 502 8.55 -30.69 -6.67
N ASN A 503 9.06 -30.90 -7.89
CA ASN A 503 10.34 -30.32 -8.34
C ASN A 503 10.18 -28.97 -9.05
N THR A 504 9.80 -27.96 -8.28
CA THR A 504 9.53 -26.60 -8.77
C THR A 504 10.78 -25.92 -9.36
N ALA A 505 11.97 -26.20 -8.85
CA ALA A 505 13.22 -25.69 -9.41
C ALA A 505 13.46 -26.13 -10.86
N ALA A 506 13.21 -27.41 -11.18
CA ALA A 506 13.31 -27.92 -12.54
C ALA A 506 12.27 -27.27 -13.48
N MET A 507 11.06 -27.01 -12.97
CA MET A 507 10.03 -26.29 -13.72
C MET A 507 10.49 -24.87 -14.09
N PHE A 508 11.00 -24.08 -13.15
CA PHE A 508 11.46 -22.71 -13.46
C PHE A 508 12.56 -22.70 -14.52
N ARG A 509 13.53 -23.60 -14.41
CA ARG A 509 14.58 -23.77 -15.43
C ARG A 509 13.98 -24.08 -16.79
N TYR A 510 13.06 -25.05 -16.84
CA TYR A 510 12.41 -25.46 -18.08
C TYR A 510 11.60 -24.33 -18.71
N VAL A 511 10.80 -23.60 -17.93
CA VAL A 511 10.02 -22.46 -18.42
C VAL A 511 10.92 -21.37 -19.00
N ARG A 512 11.98 -21.00 -18.29
CA ARG A 512 12.95 -19.99 -18.75
C ARG A 512 13.68 -20.42 -20.03
N GLU A 513 14.07 -21.68 -20.15
CA GLU A 513 14.93 -22.17 -21.24
C GLU A 513 14.17 -22.69 -22.46
N THR A 514 12.88 -23.02 -22.31
CA THR A 514 12.09 -23.63 -23.40
C THR A 514 10.84 -22.83 -23.74
N MET A 515 10.03 -22.46 -22.75
CA MET A 515 8.73 -21.83 -22.97
C MET A 515 8.88 -20.36 -23.41
N PHE A 516 9.74 -19.61 -22.73
CA PHE A 516 9.97 -18.19 -23.00
C PHE A 516 11.11 -17.94 -23.99
N THR A 517 11.04 -18.57 -25.17
CA THR A 517 12.04 -18.42 -26.24
C THR A 517 11.40 -17.93 -27.53
N ALA A 518 12.15 -17.19 -28.34
CA ALA A 518 11.63 -16.65 -29.60
C ALA A 518 11.17 -17.75 -30.58
N THR A 519 11.81 -18.92 -30.52
CA THR A 519 11.46 -20.10 -31.33
C THR A 519 10.16 -20.79 -30.92
N HIS A 520 9.64 -20.51 -29.72
CA HIS A 520 8.41 -21.09 -29.18
C HIS A 520 7.38 -20.01 -28.85
N GLY A 521 7.37 -18.93 -29.63
CA GLY A 521 6.30 -17.93 -29.59
C GLY A 521 6.53 -16.70 -28.70
N ARG A 522 7.65 -16.58 -27.96
CA ARG A 522 7.93 -15.37 -27.16
C ARG A 522 8.19 -14.15 -28.05
N ARG A 523 7.51 -13.04 -27.75
CA ARG A 523 7.68 -11.73 -28.38
C ARG A 523 8.65 -10.87 -27.56
N ALA A 524 9.49 -10.10 -28.25
CA ALA A 524 10.55 -9.30 -27.60
C ALA A 524 10.02 -8.00 -26.97
N ASP A 525 8.89 -7.49 -27.47
CA ASP A 525 8.23 -6.24 -27.07
C ASP A 525 7.02 -6.45 -26.15
N VAL A 526 6.85 -7.66 -25.62
CA VAL A 526 5.68 -8.05 -24.83
C VAL A 526 6.12 -8.63 -23.49
N ASP A 527 5.37 -8.30 -22.44
CA ASP A 527 5.60 -8.83 -21.09
C ASP A 527 5.47 -10.36 -21.07
N GLY A 528 6.50 -11.03 -20.55
CA GLY A 528 6.48 -12.46 -20.29
C GLY A 528 6.04 -12.73 -18.85
N VAL A 529 5.02 -13.57 -18.67
CA VAL A 529 4.37 -13.79 -17.38
C VAL A 529 4.24 -15.28 -17.09
N LEU A 530 4.80 -15.74 -15.98
CA LEU A 530 4.67 -17.10 -15.50
C LEU A 530 3.69 -17.14 -14.32
N ILE A 531 2.62 -17.92 -14.45
CA ILE A 531 1.75 -18.29 -13.33
C ILE A 531 2.16 -19.67 -12.84
N VAL A 532 2.57 -19.76 -11.58
CA VAL A 532 2.89 -21.03 -10.91
C VAL A 532 1.78 -21.38 -9.93
N ILE A 533 1.22 -22.58 -10.02
CA ILE A 533 0.18 -23.08 -9.09
C ILE A 533 0.69 -24.35 -8.40
N THR A 534 0.72 -24.35 -7.07
CA THR A 534 1.28 -25.42 -6.23
C THR A 534 0.47 -25.63 -4.95
N ASP A 535 0.37 -26.87 -4.44
CA ASP A 535 -0.31 -27.19 -3.18
C ASP A 535 0.66 -27.56 -2.03
N GLY A 536 1.93 -27.79 -2.38
CA GLY A 536 3.00 -28.12 -1.44
C GLY A 536 4.23 -27.24 -1.63
N GLY A 537 5.10 -27.24 -0.62
CA GLY A 537 6.46 -26.70 -0.75
C GLY A 537 7.34 -27.65 -1.58
N SER A 538 8.27 -27.10 -2.36
CA SER A 538 9.17 -27.91 -3.18
C SER A 538 10.07 -28.80 -2.32
N ASP A 539 10.53 -29.90 -2.91
CA ASP A 539 11.57 -30.75 -2.33
C ASP A 539 12.85 -29.97 -1.98
N ASP A 540 13.17 -28.91 -2.74
CA ASP A 540 14.29 -28.01 -2.49
C ASP A 540 13.86 -26.53 -2.69
N PRO A 541 13.31 -25.90 -1.64
CA PRO A 541 12.88 -24.51 -1.69
C PRO A 541 14.01 -23.54 -2.06
N ARG A 542 15.27 -23.86 -1.71
CA ARG A 542 16.41 -23.00 -2.00
C ARG A 542 16.74 -23.02 -3.49
N ALA A 543 16.76 -24.19 -4.10
CA ALA A 543 16.93 -24.32 -5.54
C ALA A 543 15.77 -23.64 -6.29
N THR A 544 14.55 -23.79 -5.79
CA THR A 544 13.34 -23.18 -6.34
C THR A 544 13.44 -21.65 -6.35
N ILE A 545 13.73 -21.02 -5.22
CA ILE A 545 13.87 -19.55 -5.12
C ILE A 545 15.00 -19.04 -6.05
N ASN A 546 16.11 -19.78 -6.16
CA ASN A 546 17.22 -19.42 -7.04
C ASN A 546 16.84 -19.48 -8.53
N GLU A 547 16.18 -20.54 -8.98
CA GLU A 547 15.72 -20.64 -10.38
C GLU A 547 14.57 -19.67 -10.69
N ALA A 548 13.70 -19.40 -9.72
CA ALA A 548 12.68 -18.36 -9.84
C ALA A 548 13.31 -16.97 -10.02
N ARG A 549 14.37 -16.64 -9.28
CA ARG A 549 15.13 -15.40 -9.50
C ARG A 549 15.71 -15.33 -10.91
N LYS A 550 16.41 -16.38 -11.36
CA LYS A 550 16.96 -16.40 -12.73
C LYS A 550 15.88 -16.20 -13.80
N THR A 551 14.66 -16.68 -13.52
CA THR A 551 13.48 -16.48 -14.39
C THR A 551 13.08 -15.01 -14.42
N ARG A 552 13.00 -14.35 -13.26
CA ARG A 552 12.76 -12.89 -13.16
C ARG A 552 13.86 -12.07 -13.82
N ASP A 553 15.12 -12.46 -13.65
CA ASP A 553 16.28 -11.81 -14.29
C ASP A 553 16.21 -11.88 -15.83
N ALA A 554 15.56 -12.91 -16.38
CA ALA A 554 15.27 -13.06 -17.80
C ALA A 554 14.05 -12.22 -18.28
N GLY A 555 13.58 -11.28 -17.46
CA GLY A 555 12.45 -10.40 -17.76
C GLY A 555 11.12 -11.15 -17.84
N ILE A 556 10.93 -12.15 -16.98
CA ILE A 556 9.68 -12.91 -16.86
C ILE A 556 9.11 -12.64 -15.47
N ASP A 557 7.98 -11.96 -15.41
CA ASP A 557 7.28 -11.73 -14.15
C ASP A 557 6.60 -13.03 -13.69
N VAL A 558 6.60 -13.24 -12.37
CA VAL A 558 6.14 -14.50 -11.75
C VAL A 558 4.99 -14.19 -10.80
N LEU A 559 3.83 -14.79 -11.06
CA LEU A 559 2.68 -14.83 -10.17
C LEU A 559 2.62 -16.21 -9.53
N ALA A 560 2.63 -16.27 -8.20
CA ALA A 560 2.67 -17.54 -7.47
C ALA A 560 1.36 -17.76 -6.71
N MET A 561 0.71 -18.91 -6.94
CA MET A 561 -0.51 -19.34 -6.26
C MET A 561 -0.25 -20.58 -5.42
N GLY A 562 -0.48 -20.45 -4.11
CA GLY A 562 -0.48 -21.56 -3.16
C GLY A 562 -1.89 -22.03 -2.83
N ILE A 563 -2.12 -23.34 -2.77
CA ILE A 563 -3.41 -23.93 -2.39
C ILE A 563 -3.27 -24.71 -1.09
N GLY A 564 -4.14 -24.43 -0.12
CA GLY A 564 -4.17 -25.07 1.18
C GLY A 564 -3.09 -24.55 2.14
N ASP A 565 -2.99 -25.22 3.30
CA ASP A 565 -2.11 -24.81 4.41
C ASP A 565 -0.72 -25.44 4.37
N SER A 566 -0.50 -26.43 3.50
CA SER A 566 0.80 -27.10 3.32
C SER A 566 1.84 -26.24 2.61
N VAL A 567 1.43 -25.09 2.06
CA VAL A 567 2.30 -24.18 1.32
C VAL A 567 3.16 -23.35 2.27
N ARG A 568 4.48 -23.35 2.02
CA ARG A 568 5.43 -22.50 2.75
C ARG A 568 5.38 -21.09 2.18
N LEU A 569 4.85 -20.15 2.97
CA LEU A 569 4.69 -18.76 2.53
C LEU A 569 6.02 -18.14 2.05
N TYR A 570 7.14 -18.39 2.75
CA TYR A 570 8.44 -17.87 2.33
C TYR A 570 8.88 -18.37 0.94
N GLU A 571 8.53 -19.61 0.59
CA GLU A 571 8.88 -20.19 -0.69
C GLU A 571 8.00 -19.60 -1.79
N LEU A 572 6.69 -19.50 -1.51
CA LEU A 572 5.71 -18.88 -2.39
C LEU A 572 6.05 -17.42 -2.68
N GLU A 573 6.40 -16.65 -1.65
CA GLU A 573 6.89 -15.28 -1.78
C GLU A 573 8.23 -15.25 -2.53
N GLY A 574 9.19 -16.11 -2.20
CA GLY A 574 10.48 -16.17 -2.89
C GLY A 574 10.39 -16.49 -4.40
N MET A 575 9.35 -17.18 -4.83
CA MET A 575 9.04 -17.44 -6.24
C MET A 575 8.47 -16.23 -6.98
N ALA A 576 7.52 -15.52 -6.37
CA ALA A 576 6.80 -14.43 -7.01
C ALA A 576 7.68 -13.22 -7.35
N SER A 577 7.25 -12.39 -8.30
CA SER A 577 7.85 -11.08 -8.55
C SER A 577 7.40 -10.06 -7.51
N HIS A 578 8.20 -9.03 -7.27
CA HIS A 578 7.80 -7.94 -6.37
C HIS A 578 6.69 -7.09 -7.03
N PRO A 579 5.73 -6.51 -6.27
CA PRO A 579 5.51 -6.66 -4.83
C PRO A 579 4.76 -7.95 -4.50
N LYS A 580 5.20 -8.65 -3.44
CA LYS A 580 4.61 -9.94 -3.02
C LYS A 580 3.12 -9.79 -2.66
N THR A 581 2.75 -8.64 -2.10
CA THR A 581 1.37 -8.30 -1.73
C THR A 581 0.37 -8.32 -2.90
N ARG A 582 0.85 -8.28 -4.15
CA ARG A 582 0.00 -8.32 -5.35
C ARG A 582 0.28 -9.53 -6.25
N ASN A 583 1.46 -10.15 -6.13
CA ASN A 583 1.88 -11.23 -7.02
C ASN A 583 1.88 -12.61 -6.34
N VAL A 584 1.49 -12.68 -5.06
CA VAL A 584 1.29 -13.92 -4.30
C VAL A 584 -0.19 -14.10 -4.01
N PHE A 585 -0.72 -15.26 -4.36
CA PHE A 585 -2.11 -15.64 -4.13
C PHE A 585 -2.16 -16.88 -3.25
N LYS A 586 -3.09 -16.91 -2.29
CA LYS A 586 -3.38 -18.09 -1.48
C LYS A 586 -4.86 -18.43 -1.59
N ALA A 587 -5.16 -19.70 -1.83
CA ALA A 587 -6.50 -20.26 -1.71
C ALA A 587 -6.55 -21.21 -0.51
N ASP A 588 -7.55 -21.08 0.35
CA ASP A 588 -7.68 -21.93 1.55
C ASP A 588 -7.96 -23.41 1.21
N GLY A 589 -8.40 -23.68 -0.02
CA GLY A 589 -8.61 -25.03 -0.54
C GLY A 589 -9.08 -25.03 -1.99
N TYR A 590 -9.02 -26.18 -2.64
CA TYR A 590 -9.33 -26.35 -4.07
C TYR A 590 -10.76 -25.92 -4.45
N GLN A 591 -11.72 -26.07 -3.53
CA GLN A 591 -13.10 -25.63 -3.71
C GLN A 591 -13.25 -24.11 -3.79
N PHE A 592 -12.26 -23.34 -3.36
CA PHE A 592 -12.29 -21.86 -3.35
C PHE A 592 -11.48 -21.24 -4.49
N LEU A 593 -10.90 -22.04 -5.39
CA LEU A 593 -10.12 -21.55 -6.54
C LEU A 593 -10.92 -20.56 -7.41
N PHE A 594 -12.24 -20.70 -7.50
CA PHE A 594 -13.10 -19.76 -8.20
C PHE A 594 -12.98 -18.31 -7.67
N GLN A 595 -12.74 -18.12 -6.37
CA GLN A 595 -12.60 -16.80 -5.77
C GLN A 595 -11.32 -16.10 -6.20
N ALA A 596 -10.27 -16.86 -6.52
CA ALA A 596 -9.00 -16.32 -6.99
C ALA A 596 -9.04 -15.97 -8.48
N THR A 597 -10.06 -16.42 -9.22
CA THR A 597 -10.18 -16.21 -10.67
C THR A 597 -10.28 -14.72 -10.98
N ASP A 598 -11.21 -14.01 -10.32
CA ASP A 598 -11.40 -12.56 -10.51
C ASP A 598 -10.15 -11.75 -10.12
N MET A 599 -9.49 -12.16 -9.04
CA MET A 599 -8.30 -11.48 -8.53
C MET A 599 -7.11 -11.66 -9.49
N MET A 600 -6.88 -12.88 -9.99
CA MET A 600 -5.81 -13.15 -10.96
C MET A 600 -6.12 -12.54 -12.33
N ARG A 601 -7.38 -12.57 -12.76
CA ARG A 601 -7.84 -11.83 -13.95
C ARG A 601 -7.54 -10.35 -13.82
N SER A 602 -7.92 -9.74 -12.70
CA SER A 602 -7.64 -8.33 -12.42
C SER A 602 -6.13 -8.05 -12.43
N THR A 603 -5.33 -8.94 -11.85
CA THR A 603 -3.86 -8.83 -11.86
C THR A 603 -3.26 -8.90 -13.27
N LEU A 604 -3.81 -9.75 -14.15
CA LEU A 604 -3.32 -9.93 -15.52
C LEU A 604 -3.81 -8.84 -16.49
N CYS A 605 -5.05 -8.39 -16.30
CA CYS A 605 -5.80 -7.59 -17.26
C CYS A 605 -6.01 -6.14 -16.81
N ASP A 606 -6.15 -5.91 -15.51
CA ASP A 606 -6.24 -4.59 -14.89
C ASP A 606 -4.85 -4.18 -14.38
N VAL A 607 -3.80 -4.37 -15.21
CA VAL A 607 -2.49 -3.76 -14.93
C VAL A 607 -2.72 -2.25 -15.00
N LYS A 608 -3.03 -1.69 -13.83
CA LYS A 608 -3.07 -0.27 -13.56
C LYS A 608 -1.74 0.23 -14.09
N ASN A 609 -1.79 1.00 -15.18
CA ASN A 609 -0.62 1.79 -15.55
C ASN A 609 -0.47 2.76 -14.38
N ASP A 610 0.36 2.36 -13.43
CA ASP A 610 0.50 3.00 -12.14
C ASP A 610 1.10 4.40 -12.34
N CYS A 611 1.64 4.68 -13.54
CA CYS A 611 2.08 5.98 -14.00
C CYS A 611 0.99 6.94 -14.47
N ILE A 612 -0.25 6.49 -14.72
CA ILE A 612 -1.34 7.38 -15.15
C ILE A 612 -1.70 8.39 -14.07
N SER A 613 -1.59 8.01 -12.79
CA SER A 613 -1.81 8.95 -11.67
C SER A 613 -0.70 9.98 -11.51
N ASP A 614 0.31 9.98 -12.40
CA ASP A 614 1.56 10.73 -12.29
C ASP A 614 2.10 10.68 -10.85
N PRO A 615 2.34 9.47 -10.32
CA PRO A 615 2.70 9.32 -8.92
C PRO A 615 4.08 9.91 -8.61
N CYS A 616 4.91 10.16 -9.63
CA CYS A 616 6.25 10.68 -9.46
C CYS A 616 6.22 12.19 -9.27
N HIS A 617 6.48 12.63 -8.06
CA HIS A 617 6.58 14.03 -7.71
C HIS A 617 7.85 14.68 -8.29
N ASN A 618 7.88 16.02 -8.22
CA ASN A 618 9.07 16.82 -8.53
C ASN A 618 9.68 16.61 -9.92
N GLY A 619 8.85 16.25 -10.91
CA GLY A 619 9.28 16.02 -12.28
C GLY A 619 10.04 14.71 -12.48
N GLY A 620 9.85 13.73 -11.59
CA GLY A 620 10.29 12.36 -11.80
C GLY A 620 9.57 11.70 -12.98
N THR A 621 10.25 10.79 -13.67
CA THR A 621 9.64 10.02 -14.77
C THR A 621 9.14 8.69 -14.24
N CYS A 622 7.84 8.46 -14.30
CA CYS A 622 7.27 7.18 -13.91
C CYS A 622 7.56 6.09 -14.94
N VAL A 623 7.93 4.91 -14.44
CA VAL A 623 8.12 3.70 -15.25
C VAL A 623 7.20 2.60 -14.75
N ASP A 624 6.27 2.21 -15.61
CA ASP A 624 5.24 1.20 -15.31
C ASP A 624 5.80 -0.23 -15.39
N ARG A 625 5.29 -1.10 -14.53
CA ARG A 625 5.64 -2.52 -14.41
C ARG A 625 4.40 -3.32 -14.00
N MET A 626 4.48 -4.65 -14.06
CA MET A 626 3.38 -5.50 -13.61
C MET A 626 3.10 -5.30 -12.11
N ASN A 627 1.94 -4.71 -11.81
CA ASN A 627 1.44 -4.45 -10.46
C ASN A 627 2.30 -3.49 -9.61
N MET A 628 3.23 -2.76 -10.22
CA MET A 628 4.01 -1.70 -9.57
C MET A 628 4.48 -0.64 -10.56
N TYR A 629 4.94 0.49 -10.02
CA TYR A 629 5.74 1.46 -10.75
C TYR A 629 7.01 1.76 -9.97
N TYR A 630 7.97 2.39 -10.63
CA TYR A 630 9.02 3.12 -9.93
C TYR A 630 9.24 4.48 -10.59
N CYS A 631 9.68 5.44 -9.78
CA CYS A 631 9.99 6.76 -10.25
C CYS A 631 11.48 6.93 -10.52
N LYS A 632 11.83 7.32 -11.74
CA LYS A 632 13.15 7.86 -12.05
C LYS A 632 13.20 9.31 -11.59
N CYS A 633 13.80 9.55 -10.44
CA CYS A 633 13.82 10.88 -9.87
C CYS A 633 14.79 11.80 -10.60
N ARG A 634 14.37 13.04 -10.80
CA ARG A 634 15.28 14.09 -11.25
C ARG A 634 16.09 14.55 -10.05
N SER A 635 17.42 14.56 -10.16
CA SER A 635 18.27 15.15 -9.12
C SER A 635 17.80 16.58 -8.77
N PRO A 636 17.67 16.96 -7.48
CA PRO A 636 18.13 16.25 -6.28
C PRO A 636 17.03 15.48 -5.54
N TYR A 637 16.02 14.93 -6.22
CA TYR A 637 14.90 14.23 -5.57
C TYR A 637 15.15 12.71 -5.48
N THR A 638 14.61 12.07 -4.44
CA THR A 638 14.70 10.63 -4.14
C THR A 638 13.41 10.17 -3.42
N GLY A 639 13.34 8.90 -3.08
CA GLY A 639 12.18 8.26 -2.48
C GLY A 639 11.33 7.56 -3.54
N ARG A 640 10.46 6.64 -3.09
CA ARG A 640 9.62 5.80 -3.95
C ARG A 640 8.91 6.59 -5.06
N ASP A 641 8.42 7.77 -4.71
CA ASP A 641 7.57 8.62 -5.53
C ASP A 641 8.28 9.94 -5.88
N CYS A 642 9.61 10.02 -5.71
CA CYS A 642 10.40 11.27 -5.82
C CYS A 642 9.90 12.41 -4.92
N GLN A 643 9.23 12.07 -3.82
CA GLN A 643 8.65 13.02 -2.88
C GLN A 643 9.68 13.72 -2.00
N ARG A 644 10.88 13.15 -1.85
CA ARG A 644 11.93 13.65 -0.94
C ARG A 644 13.01 14.37 -1.73
N ARG A 645 13.50 15.49 -1.20
CA ARG A 645 14.63 16.21 -1.78
C ARG A 645 15.90 15.82 -1.02
N CYS A 646 16.75 15.02 -1.64
CA CYS A 646 18.04 14.59 -1.11
C CYS A 646 19.09 15.71 -1.29
N LYS A 647 19.71 16.22 -0.23
CA LYS A 647 20.67 17.35 -0.34
C LYS A 647 22.05 16.91 -0.85
N HIS A 648 22.46 15.69 -0.53
CA HIS A 648 23.75 15.11 -0.89
C HIS A 648 23.57 13.66 -1.32
N ASN A 649 24.23 13.26 -2.40
CA ASN A 649 24.30 11.85 -2.74
C ASN A 649 25.39 11.18 -1.91
N ALA A 650 25.29 9.88 -1.66
CA ALA A 650 26.21 9.15 -0.81
C ALA A 650 26.73 7.88 -1.49
N ASP A 651 27.85 7.39 -1.01
CA ASP A 651 28.34 6.04 -1.26
C ASP A 651 27.94 5.19 -0.04
N ILE A 652 27.03 4.24 -0.28
CA ILE A 652 26.32 3.52 0.77
C ILE A 652 26.71 2.05 0.70
N VAL A 653 27.08 1.46 1.83
CA VAL A 653 27.35 0.02 1.92
C VAL A 653 26.46 -0.64 2.96
N PHE A 654 25.65 -1.59 2.51
CA PHE A 654 24.87 -2.45 3.42
C PHE A 654 25.73 -3.62 3.91
N ALA A 655 25.76 -3.81 5.23
CA ALA A 655 26.39 -4.94 5.89
C ALA A 655 25.30 -5.82 6.54
N LEU A 656 25.02 -6.98 5.95
CA LEU A 656 23.96 -7.87 6.42
C LEU A 656 24.57 -9.01 7.22
N ASP A 657 24.14 -9.12 8.47
CA ASP A 657 24.47 -10.25 9.33
C ASP A 657 23.82 -11.53 8.78
N ALA A 658 24.65 -12.48 8.40
CA ALA A 658 24.31 -13.80 7.88
C ALA A 658 24.77 -14.90 8.84
N SER A 659 24.96 -14.58 10.13
CA SER A 659 25.38 -15.50 11.18
C SER A 659 24.31 -16.54 11.52
N GLY A 660 24.70 -17.54 12.33
CA GLY A 660 23.83 -18.64 12.73
C GLY A 660 22.74 -18.25 13.74
N SER A 661 22.81 -17.07 14.36
CA SER A 661 21.74 -16.56 15.24
C SER A 661 20.52 -16.08 14.46
N ILE A 662 20.73 -15.66 13.21
CA ILE A 662 19.67 -15.26 12.29
C ILE A 662 19.24 -16.48 11.49
N GLU A 663 17.98 -16.90 11.68
CA GLU A 663 17.40 -17.96 10.85
C GLU A 663 17.42 -17.56 9.37
N LYS A 664 17.59 -18.54 8.48
CA LYS A 664 17.71 -18.27 7.04
C LYS A 664 16.49 -17.52 6.49
N ASP A 665 15.30 -17.77 7.02
CA ASP A 665 14.07 -17.09 6.58
C ASP A 665 14.09 -15.60 7.01
N ASN A 666 14.59 -15.30 8.21
CA ASN A 666 14.79 -13.93 8.67
C ASN A 666 15.86 -13.18 7.84
N PHE A 667 16.88 -13.89 7.37
CA PHE A 667 17.87 -13.32 6.45
C PHE A 667 17.25 -12.91 5.10
N VAL A 668 16.25 -13.65 4.60
CA VAL A 668 15.50 -13.25 3.39
C VAL A 668 14.74 -11.95 3.62
N ILE A 669 14.13 -11.77 4.81
CA ILE A 669 13.44 -10.53 5.18
C ILE A 669 14.43 -9.35 5.20
N MET A 670 15.66 -9.56 5.69
CA MET A 670 16.72 -8.54 5.64
C MET A 670 17.11 -8.20 4.19
N GLU A 671 17.24 -9.19 3.31
CA GLU A 671 17.50 -8.94 1.89
C GLU A 671 16.37 -8.14 1.23
N ASP A 672 15.11 -8.46 1.53
CA ASP A 672 13.95 -7.74 1.03
C ASP A 672 13.88 -6.30 1.57
N TYR A 673 14.21 -6.09 2.84
CA TYR A 673 14.34 -4.75 3.40
C TYR A 673 15.38 -3.92 2.65
N VAL A 674 16.55 -4.50 2.33
CA VAL A 674 17.59 -3.81 1.56
C VAL A 674 17.10 -3.46 0.15
N ARG A 675 16.32 -4.34 -0.49
CA ARG A 675 15.66 -4.03 -1.78
C ARG A 675 14.73 -2.82 -1.65
N ASP A 676 13.91 -2.79 -0.60
CA ASP A 676 12.98 -1.69 -0.34
C ASP A 676 13.66 -0.34 -0.08
N VAL A 677 14.80 -0.34 0.62
CA VAL A 677 15.62 0.87 0.79
C VAL A 677 16.24 1.29 -0.53
N ILE A 678 16.79 0.35 -1.32
CA ILE A 678 17.38 0.64 -2.64
C ILE A 678 16.36 1.24 -3.60
N TYR A 679 15.08 0.80 -3.56
CA TYR A 679 14.01 1.43 -4.34
C TYR A 679 13.82 2.92 -4.02
N GLY A 680 14.13 3.34 -2.79
CA GLY A 680 14.05 4.73 -2.38
C GLY A 680 15.26 5.57 -2.81
N LEU A 681 16.37 4.96 -3.24
CA LEU A 681 17.63 5.64 -3.56
C LEU A 681 17.74 5.98 -5.05
N ASP A 682 18.30 7.15 -5.38
CA ASP A 682 18.67 7.54 -6.76
C ASP A 682 19.97 6.86 -7.23
N VAL A 683 19.92 5.53 -7.41
CA VAL A 683 21.06 4.73 -7.92
C VAL A 683 21.27 4.94 -9.44
N ASP A 684 20.19 5.22 -10.19
CA ASP A 684 20.24 5.52 -11.62
C ASP A 684 20.96 6.86 -11.92
N GLY A 685 21.00 7.77 -10.94
CA GLY A 685 21.62 9.08 -11.05
C GLY A 685 22.95 9.18 -10.32
N SER A 686 22.89 9.23 -8.97
CA SER A 686 23.99 9.83 -8.22
C SER A 686 24.40 9.17 -6.90
N SER A 687 23.66 8.20 -6.38
CA SER A 687 24.12 7.37 -5.25
C SER A 687 24.78 6.08 -5.75
N ARG A 688 25.77 5.57 -5.02
CA ARG A 688 26.35 4.24 -5.28
C ARG A 688 26.08 3.32 -4.10
N VAL A 689 25.77 2.07 -4.39
CA VAL A 689 25.40 1.09 -3.36
C VAL A 689 26.25 -0.15 -3.49
N GLY A 690 26.95 -0.48 -2.41
CA GLY A 690 27.66 -1.73 -2.22
C GLY A 690 26.93 -2.61 -1.20
N VAL A 691 27.17 -3.92 -1.26
CA VAL A 691 26.57 -4.87 -0.33
C VAL A 691 27.60 -5.90 0.10
N LEU A 692 27.62 -6.17 1.40
CA LEU A 692 28.47 -7.16 2.05
C LEU A 692 27.62 -7.99 3.00
N THR A 693 27.89 -9.30 3.05
CA THR A 693 27.35 -10.18 4.08
C THR A 693 28.45 -10.56 5.06
N PHE A 694 28.10 -10.81 6.32
CA PHE A 694 29.08 -11.27 7.30
C PHE A 694 28.51 -12.34 8.24
N GLY A 695 29.35 -13.31 8.56
CA GLY A 695 29.12 -14.29 9.63
C GLY A 695 30.46 -14.51 10.32
N SER A 696 31.02 -15.71 10.23
CA SER A 696 32.41 -15.93 10.69
C SER A 696 33.45 -15.15 9.87
N ASN A 697 33.13 -14.85 8.61
CA ASN A 697 33.94 -14.01 7.73
C ASN A 697 33.04 -12.96 7.06
N ALA A 698 33.65 -11.84 6.66
CA ALA A 698 32.98 -10.82 5.85
C ALA A 698 33.22 -11.11 4.36
N GLN A 699 32.15 -11.07 3.55
CA GLN A 699 32.17 -11.36 2.12
C GLN A 699 31.54 -10.20 1.34
N VAL A 700 32.35 -9.50 0.55
CA VAL A 700 31.84 -8.51 -0.40
C VAL A 700 30.97 -9.23 -1.43
N SER A 701 29.73 -8.80 -1.55
CA SER A 701 28.78 -9.33 -2.54
C SER A 701 28.70 -8.42 -3.76
N ILE A 702 28.76 -7.09 -3.55
CA ILE A 702 28.65 -6.07 -4.60
C ILE A 702 29.52 -4.86 -4.21
N HIS A 703 30.45 -4.44 -5.07
CA HIS A 703 31.19 -3.17 -4.95
C HIS A 703 30.38 -1.96 -5.46
N LEU A 704 30.76 -0.73 -5.07
CA LEU A 704 29.98 0.49 -5.34
C LEU A 704 29.87 0.81 -6.85
N ASP A 705 30.79 0.32 -7.67
CA ASP A 705 30.87 0.58 -9.12
C ASP A 705 30.33 -0.56 -10.01
N GLU A 706 29.93 -1.70 -9.43
CA GLU A 706 29.44 -2.86 -10.22
C GLU A 706 28.09 -2.60 -10.90
N HIS A 707 27.21 -1.84 -10.25
CA HIS A 707 25.86 -1.59 -10.73
C HIS A 707 25.48 -0.11 -10.63
N THR A 708 25.33 0.53 -11.78
CA THR A 708 25.00 1.96 -11.92
C THR A 708 23.53 2.21 -12.19
N SER A 709 22.67 1.19 -12.06
CA SER A 709 21.22 1.35 -12.20
C SER A 709 20.49 0.57 -11.13
N THR A 710 19.38 1.11 -10.65
CA THR A 710 18.50 0.48 -9.65
C THR A 710 18.11 -0.92 -10.11
N ARG A 711 17.80 -1.09 -11.41
CA ARG A 711 17.46 -2.40 -11.99
C ARG A 711 18.60 -3.40 -11.91
N THR A 712 19.81 -3.03 -12.36
CA THR A 712 20.94 -3.98 -12.36
C THR A 712 21.36 -4.34 -10.95
N LEU A 713 21.31 -3.36 -10.02
CA LEU A 713 21.61 -3.57 -8.62
C LEU A 713 20.60 -4.51 -7.96
N LEU A 714 19.30 -4.27 -8.13
CA LEU A 714 18.25 -5.13 -7.58
C LEU A 714 18.33 -6.56 -8.12
N ASN A 715 18.65 -6.74 -9.40
CA ASN A 715 18.83 -8.07 -9.99
C ASN A 715 20.08 -8.78 -9.43
N ALA A 716 21.12 -8.03 -9.07
CA ALA A 716 22.37 -8.57 -8.56
C ALA A 716 22.33 -8.94 -7.06
N LEU A 717 21.35 -8.41 -6.31
CA LEU A 717 21.11 -8.84 -4.92
C LEU A 717 20.77 -10.34 -4.91
N ASN A 718 21.78 -11.14 -4.59
CA ASN A 718 21.70 -12.57 -4.36
C ASN A 718 22.66 -12.91 -3.23
N LEU A 719 22.24 -12.58 -2.02
CA LEU A 719 23.14 -12.59 -0.89
C LEU A 719 23.27 -14.02 -0.33
N ARG A 720 24.52 -14.43 -0.09
CA ARG A 720 24.80 -15.77 0.43
C ARG A 720 24.66 -15.78 1.95
N TYR A 721 23.67 -16.53 2.44
CA TYR A 721 23.60 -16.89 3.86
C TYR A 721 24.69 -17.93 4.20
N THR A 722 25.60 -17.58 5.10
CA THR A 722 26.73 -18.44 5.49
C THR A 722 26.52 -19.16 6.81
N GLY A 723 25.68 -18.63 7.70
CA GLY A 723 25.61 -19.05 9.11
C GLY A 723 26.94 -18.83 9.85
N GLY A 724 27.08 -19.53 10.96
CA GLY A 724 28.30 -19.49 11.78
C GLY A 724 28.23 -18.45 12.89
N THR A 725 29.36 -17.83 13.16
CA THR A 725 29.54 -16.85 14.24
C THR A 725 29.23 -15.41 13.73
N THR A 726 29.31 -14.39 14.58
CA THR A 726 28.96 -12.99 14.24
C THR A 726 30.18 -12.06 14.32
N ASN A 727 30.92 -11.92 13.21
CA ASN A 727 32.14 -11.11 13.14
C ASN A 727 31.91 -9.71 12.52
N THR A 728 31.27 -8.84 13.29
CA THR A 728 30.97 -7.45 12.89
C THR A 728 32.24 -6.63 12.64
N ALA A 729 33.31 -6.88 13.41
CA ALA A 729 34.61 -6.23 13.20
C ALA A 729 35.17 -6.45 11.79
N ALA A 730 35.11 -7.69 11.29
CA ALA A 730 35.57 -8.02 9.94
C ALA A 730 34.72 -7.31 8.88
N ALA A 731 33.41 -7.17 9.10
CA ALA A 731 32.52 -6.45 8.19
C ALA A 731 32.94 -4.98 8.09
N ILE A 732 33.02 -4.27 9.23
CA ILE A 732 33.39 -2.84 9.27
C ILE A 732 34.79 -2.62 8.68
N ARG A 733 35.76 -3.47 9.02
CA ARG A 733 37.13 -3.40 8.48
C ARG A 733 37.13 -3.57 6.96
N THR A 734 36.42 -4.56 6.43
CA THR A 734 36.39 -4.84 4.99
C THR A 734 35.74 -3.68 4.24
N ILE A 735 34.65 -3.13 4.77
CA ILE A 735 33.99 -1.98 4.16
C ILE A 735 34.93 -0.76 4.14
N ARG A 736 35.53 -0.42 5.29
CA ARG A 736 36.44 0.72 5.44
C ARG A 736 37.71 0.61 4.57
N THR A 737 38.26 -0.59 4.41
CA THR A 737 39.58 -0.76 3.76
C THR A 737 39.50 -1.21 2.31
N GLN A 738 38.38 -1.79 1.88
CA GLN A 738 38.21 -2.31 0.53
C GLN A 738 37.06 -1.64 -0.20
N MET A 739 35.86 -1.55 0.39
CA MET A 739 34.69 -1.06 -0.34
C MET A 739 34.67 0.46 -0.49
N PHE A 740 35.02 1.21 0.56
CA PHE A 740 35.29 2.65 0.48
C PHE A 740 36.72 2.90 -0.01
N HIS A 741 36.97 2.49 -1.25
CA HIS A 741 38.22 2.71 -1.95
C HIS A 741 37.93 3.15 -3.39
N ALA A 742 38.75 4.06 -3.92
CA ALA A 742 38.53 4.65 -5.24
C ALA A 742 38.46 3.59 -6.37
N ASP A 743 39.26 2.53 -6.26
CA ASP A 743 39.28 1.40 -7.20
C ASP A 743 38.01 0.55 -7.19
N HIS A 744 37.13 0.74 -6.20
CA HIS A 744 35.86 0.02 -6.05
C HIS A 744 34.66 0.95 -5.99
N GLY A 745 34.81 2.17 -6.53
CA GLY A 745 33.71 3.11 -6.73
C GLY A 745 33.48 4.14 -5.63
N ASP A 746 34.36 4.27 -4.63
CA ASP A 746 34.28 5.37 -3.66
C ASP A 746 34.63 6.73 -4.30
N ARG A 747 33.86 7.78 -3.98
CA ARG A 747 34.00 9.11 -4.57
C ARG A 747 34.40 10.13 -3.52
N SER A 748 35.53 10.80 -3.79
CA SER A 748 35.95 11.94 -2.99
C SER A 748 34.91 13.07 -3.00
N GLY A 749 34.54 13.55 -1.81
CA GLY A 749 33.56 14.63 -1.64
C GLY A 749 32.10 14.15 -1.50
N TYR A 750 31.85 12.84 -1.49
CA TYR A 750 30.55 12.24 -1.18
C TYR A 750 30.61 11.59 0.22
N PRO A 751 29.54 11.65 1.04
CA PRO A 751 29.52 10.97 2.33
C PRO A 751 29.57 9.44 2.18
N ASN A 752 30.36 8.79 3.03
CA ASN A 752 30.46 7.34 3.13
C ASN A 752 29.62 6.82 4.28
N ILE A 753 28.63 5.97 3.98
CA ILE A 753 27.63 5.50 4.95
C ILE A 753 27.63 3.97 5.01
N ILE A 754 27.78 3.41 6.21
CA ILE A 754 27.59 1.99 6.50
C ILE A 754 26.21 1.79 7.13
N ILE A 755 25.43 0.84 6.60
CA ILE A 755 24.17 0.41 7.19
C ILE A 755 24.32 -1.04 7.64
N ILE A 756 24.38 -1.28 8.95
CA ILE A 756 24.58 -2.61 9.52
C ILE A 756 23.24 -3.17 10.00
N LEU A 757 22.84 -4.35 9.52
CA LEU A 757 21.66 -5.07 10.00
C LEU A 757 22.11 -6.31 10.76
N THR A 758 21.74 -6.44 12.05
CA THR A 758 22.17 -7.55 12.93
C THR A 758 21.14 -7.82 14.04
N ASP A 759 21.14 -9.02 14.61
CA ASP A 759 20.37 -9.36 15.82
C ASP A 759 21.14 -9.12 17.13
N GLY A 760 22.35 -8.56 17.02
CA GLY A 760 22.89 -7.65 18.02
C GLY A 760 23.90 -8.22 19.00
N LYS A 761 24.68 -9.25 18.64
CA LYS A 761 25.83 -9.67 19.46
C LYS A 761 27.01 -10.15 18.62
N SER A 762 28.10 -9.39 18.59
CA SER A 762 29.34 -9.87 17.97
C SER A 762 30.07 -10.87 18.87
N ASP A 763 30.81 -11.80 18.26
CA ASP A 763 31.67 -12.73 19.02
C ASP A 763 32.82 -12.01 19.72
N ASN A 764 33.27 -10.88 19.18
CA ASN A 764 34.39 -10.09 19.69
C ASN A 764 34.06 -8.59 19.69
N SER A 765 33.22 -8.18 20.65
CA SER A 765 32.80 -6.79 20.79
C SER A 765 33.98 -5.81 20.90
N THR A 766 35.06 -6.18 21.59
CA THR A 766 36.26 -5.33 21.72
C THR A 766 36.88 -4.96 20.37
N GLU A 767 37.03 -5.94 19.48
CA GLU A 767 37.58 -5.71 18.14
C GLU A 767 36.59 -4.96 17.25
N THR A 768 35.29 -5.29 17.35
CA THR A 768 34.22 -4.61 16.63
C THR A 768 34.22 -3.10 16.92
N LEU A 769 34.38 -2.72 18.18
CA LEU A 769 34.42 -1.33 18.60
C LEU A 769 35.70 -0.61 18.12
N ALA A 770 36.83 -1.29 18.16
CA ALA A 770 38.09 -0.73 17.65
C ALA A 770 38.00 -0.42 16.15
N GLU A 771 37.36 -1.30 15.36
CA GLU A 771 37.15 -1.07 13.93
C GLU A 771 36.06 -0.01 13.65
N ALA A 772 34.99 0.03 14.44
CA ALA A 772 33.98 1.08 14.35
C ALA A 772 34.60 2.47 14.62
N LEU A 773 35.47 2.59 15.62
CA LEU A 773 36.24 3.80 15.88
C LEU A 773 37.15 4.18 14.70
N ALA A 774 37.86 3.21 14.13
CA ALA A 774 38.70 3.44 12.96
C ALA A 774 37.89 3.92 11.74
N ALA A 775 36.67 3.41 11.54
CA ALA A 775 35.76 3.84 10.49
C ALA A 775 35.26 5.27 10.72
N ARG A 776 34.80 5.60 11.94
CA ARG A 776 34.37 6.98 12.27
C ARG A 776 35.50 7.99 12.13
N LYS A 777 36.73 7.65 12.55
CA LYS A 777 37.94 8.48 12.33
C LYS A 777 38.26 8.72 10.85
N ALA A 778 37.84 7.81 9.97
CA ALA A 778 37.97 7.97 8.53
C ALA A 778 36.84 8.79 7.90
N GLY A 779 35.92 9.35 8.70
CA GLY A 779 34.77 10.12 8.23
C GLY A 779 33.60 9.26 7.75
N ILE A 780 33.58 7.97 8.09
CA ILE A 780 32.50 7.05 7.71
C ILE A 780 31.40 7.10 8.77
N HIS A 781 30.17 7.39 8.33
CA HIS A 781 28.99 7.38 9.18
C HIS A 781 28.41 5.98 9.26
N ILE A 782 28.02 5.53 10.45
CA ILE A 782 27.57 4.15 10.70
C ILE A 782 26.17 4.18 11.33
N VAL A 783 25.20 3.62 10.62
CA VAL A 783 23.82 3.38 11.08
C VAL A 783 23.65 1.89 11.38
N VAL A 784 23.07 1.58 12.53
CA VAL A 784 22.90 0.20 13.02
C VAL A 784 21.43 -0.12 13.24
N LEU A 785 20.94 -1.14 12.56
CA LEU A 785 19.61 -1.71 12.72
C LEU A 785 19.71 -3.01 13.53
N GLY A 786 19.27 -2.92 14.79
CA GLY A 786 19.18 -4.04 15.70
C GLY A 786 17.80 -4.71 15.65
N VAL A 787 17.76 -6.03 15.46
CA VAL A 787 16.50 -6.80 15.43
C VAL A 787 16.41 -7.76 16.62
N GLY A 788 15.29 -7.71 17.35
CA GLY A 788 14.95 -8.71 18.35
C GLY A 788 15.24 -8.31 19.81
N PRO A 789 14.90 -9.19 20.77
CA PRO A 789 14.98 -8.90 22.20
C PRO A 789 16.36 -9.10 22.82
N SER A 790 17.29 -9.76 22.12
CA SER A 790 18.61 -10.19 22.63
C SER A 790 19.75 -9.20 22.34
N ILE A 791 19.41 -7.97 21.94
CA ILE A 791 20.36 -6.97 21.46
C ILE A 791 21.28 -6.45 22.57
N GLY A 792 22.58 -6.48 22.33
CA GLY A 792 23.59 -5.80 23.13
C GLY A 792 23.56 -4.29 22.89
N MET A 793 22.69 -3.56 23.57
CA MET A 793 22.53 -2.10 23.40
C MET A 793 23.85 -1.32 23.50
N THR A 794 24.72 -1.69 24.44
CA THR A 794 26.04 -1.07 24.60
C THR A 794 26.91 -1.28 23.37
N GLU A 795 26.89 -2.48 22.79
CA GLU A 795 27.65 -2.78 21.58
C GLU A 795 27.12 -2.00 20.37
N LEU A 796 25.80 -1.99 20.14
CA LEU A 796 25.23 -1.26 19.00
C LEU A 796 25.51 0.24 19.07
N LYS A 797 25.34 0.85 20.25
CA LYS A 797 25.68 2.27 20.48
C LYS A 797 27.17 2.56 20.28
N GLY A 798 28.04 1.64 20.67
CA GLY A 798 29.48 1.79 20.44
C GLY A 798 29.89 1.66 18.97
N ILE A 799 29.06 1.02 18.14
CA ILE A 799 29.29 0.89 16.69
C ILE A 799 28.75 2.10 15.94
N ALA A 800 27.52 2.51 16.25
CA ALA A 800 26.86 3.63 15.59
C ALA A 800 27.61 4.96 15.76
N THR A 801 27.29 5.93 14.91
CA THR A 801 27.78 7.32 15.04
C THR A 801 26.83 8.12 15.94
N ASP A 802 27.32 8.92 16.90
CA ASP A 802 26.43 9.75 17.73
C ASP A 802 25.69 10.77 16.84
N PRO A 803 24.42 11.11 17.15
CA PRO A 803 23.69 10.71 18.35
C PRO A 803 22.97 9.37 18.23
N ASP A 804 23.03 8.58 19.32
CA ASP A 804 22.47 7.20 19.39
C ASP A 804 21.01 7.12 18.92
N ASP A 805 20.18 8.13 19.23
CA ASP A 805 18.75 8.16 18.93
C ASP A 805 18.44 8.34 17.43
N LYS A 806 19.43 8.72 16.64
CA LYS A 806 19.33 8.83 15.18
C LYS A 806 19.98 7.64 14.47
N SER A 807 21.15 7.21 14.93
CA SER A 807 21.97 6.20 14.24
C SER A 807 21.75 4.76 14.70
N VAL A 808 20.96 4.54 15.77
CA VAL A 808 20.57 3.20 16.22
C VAL A 808 19.06 3.02 16.10
N VAL A 809 18.64 2.13 15.21
CA VAL A 809 17.23 1.78 15.00
C VAL A 809 16.99 0.38 15.54
N ILE A 810 16.01 0.22 16.41
CA ILE A 810 15.70 -1.08 17.02
C ILE A 810 14.28 -1.47 16.70
N VAL A 811 14.12 -2.69 16.19
CA VAL A 811 12.82 -3.30 15.92
C VAL A 811 12.63 -4.57 16.75
N LYS A 812 11.37 -4.84 17.08
CA LYS A 812 10.99 -5.98 17.91
C LYS A 812 11.27 -7.33 17.23
N ASP A 813 11.09 -7.38 15.91
CA ASP A 813 11.27 -8.56 15.07
C ASP A 813 11.54 -8.15 13.62
N PHE A 814 11.91 -9.13 12.77
CA PHE A 814 12.29 -8.88 11.38
C PHE A 814 11.15 -8.32 10.53
N ASN A 815 9.88 -8.64 10.83
CA ASN A 815 8.74 -8.13 10.06
C ASN A 815 8.53 -6.62 10.26
N ALA A 816 8.90 -6.10 11.43
CA ALA A 816 8.83 -4.68 11.74
C ALA A 816 9.89 -3.82 11.02
N LEU A 817 10.86 -4.43 10.31
CA LEU A 817 11.89 -3.68 9.56
C LEU A 817 11.28 -2.73 8.53
N THR A 818 10.22 -3.14 7.82
CA THR A 818 9.56 -2.33 6.78
C THR A 818 9.09 -0.95 7.29
N GLY A 819 8.69 -0.84 8.57
CA GLY A 819 8.27 0.42 9.18
C GLY A 819 9.42 1.42 9.41
N THR A 820 10.67 1.00 9.22
CA THR A 820 11.86 1.83 9.47
C THR A 820 12.42 2.51 8.22
N ILE A 821 11.89 2.19 7.03
CA ILE A 821 12.43 2.66 5.74
C ILE A 821 12.50 4.19 5.71
N ASP A 822 11.47 4.88 6.18
CA ASP A 822 11.44 6.34 6.15
C ASP A 822 12.53 6.96 7.05
N ASN A 823 12.70 6.44 8.27
CA ASN A 823 13.79 6.86 9.18
C ASN A 823 15.17 6.59 8.55
N MET A 824 15.33 5.44 7.90
CA MET A 824 16.58 5.07 7.23
C MET A 824 16.87 6.01 6.04
N MET A 825 15.84 6.36 5.28
CA MET A 825 15.96 7.31 4.16
C MET A 825 16.27 8.72 4.67
N ASP A 826 15.74 9.14 5.81
CA ASP A 826 16.08 10.42 6.43
C ASP A 826 17.56 10.46 6.85
N ASN A 827 18.04 9.43 7.55
CA ASN A 827 19.45 9.29 7.95
C ASN A 827 20.42 9.23 6.77
N THR A 828 19.96 8.81 5.58
CA THR A 828 20.82 8.61 4.41
C THR A 828 20.75 9.77 3.42
N CYS A 829 19.64 10.51 3.37
CA CYS A 829 19.34 11.47 2.29
C CYS A 829 18.98 12.89 2.77
N ASN A 830 18.46 13.06 3.99
CA ASN A 830 18.00 14.34 4.51
C ASN A 830 18.96 14.89 5.55
N ASP A 831 20.18 15.21 5.12
CA ASP A 831 21.07 16.01 5.95
C ASP A 831 20.70 17.50 5.82
N VAL A 832 19.99 18.05 6.80
CA VAL A 832 19.72 19.49 6.82
C VAL A 832 21.00 20.15 7.25
N ASN A 833 21.82 20.67 6.31
CA ASN A 833 23.02 21.40 6.74
C ASN A 833 22.73 22.42 7.85
N GLU A 834 23.01 22.05 9.11
CA GLU A 834 22.60 22.81 10.28
C GLU A 834 23.48 24.04 10.40
N CYS A 835 24.66 24.00 9.77
CA CYS A 835 25.57 25.12 9.63
C CYS A 835 24.97 26.33 8.90
N ASN A 836 23.95 26.15 8.05
CA ASN A 836 23.23 27.26 7.41
C ASN A 836 22.56 28.20 8.42
N SER A 837 22.18 27.71 9.60
CA SER A 837 21.63 28.53 10.67
C SER A 837 22.69 29.38 11.39
N ASN A 838 23.96 29.25 10.99
CA ASN A 838 25.14 29.75 11.70
C ASN A 838 25.07 29.41 13.20
N PRO A 839 24.96 28.10 13.55
CA PRO A 839 24.72 27.69 14.91
C PRO A 839 25.93 27.98 15.81
N CYS A 840 27.15 27.99 15.25
CA CYS A 840 28.38 28.27 15.99
C CYS A 840 28.54 29.77 16.28
N GLN A 841 28.51 30.11 17.56
CA GLN A 841 28.68 31.45 18.09
C GLN A 841 30.16 31.81 18.25
N ASN A 842 30.43 33.07 18.62
CA ASN A 842 31.77 33.58 18.96
C ASN A 842 32.85 33.34 17.89
N GLY A 843 32.44 33.29 16.62
CA GLY A 843 33.32 33.07 15.48
C GLY A 843 33.84 31.64 15.35
N GLY A 844 33.19 30.67 15.99
CA GLY A 844 33.42 29.24 15.75
C GLY A 844 33.10 28.85 14.30
N THR A 845 33.78 27.82 13.79
CA THR A 845 33.54 27.28 12.45
C THR A 845 32.60 26.10 12.56
N CYS A 846 31.50 26.13 11.82
CA CYS A 846 30.56 25.03 11.76
C CYS A 846 31.02 24.00 10.74
N GLU A 847 31.09 22.74 11.15
CA GLU A 847 31.26 21.58 10.28
C GLU A 847 29.97 20.79 10.27
N ASP A 848 29.44 20.61 9.06
CA ASP A 848 28.24 19.88 8.79
C ASP A 848 28.51 18.38 8.91
N GLY A 849 27.60 17.64 9.55
CA GLY A 849 27.61 16.18 9.62
C GLY A 849 26.23 15.65 9.28
N ILE A 850 26.08 14.34 9.08
CA ILE A 850 24.79 13.75 8.72
C ILE A 850 23.80 13.92 9.89
N ASP A 851 22.77 14.74 9.68
CA ASP A 851 21.70 15.06 10.64
C ASP A 851 22.27 15.54 12.00
N SER A 852 23.42 16.22 11.95
CA SER A 852 24.18 16.72 13.08
C SER A 852 25.17 17.81 12.64
N PHE A 853 25.62 18.65 13.57
CA PHE A 853 26.72 19.57 13.29
C PHE A 853 27.74 19.56 14.42
N THR A 854 28.98 19.87 14.07
CA THR A 854 30.07 20.06 15.03
C THR A 854 30.59 21.48 14.92
N CYS A 855 30.61 22.21 16.03
CA CYS A 855 31.25 23.51 16.08
C CYS A 855 32.72 23.38 16.51
N LYS A 856 33.63 23.73 15.60
CA LYS A 856 35.04 23.98 15.93
C LYS A 856 35.17 25.37 16.56
N CYS A 857 35.23 25.39 17.88
CA CYS A 857 35.34 26.64 18.63
C CYS A 857 36.72 27.27 18.48
N LYS A 858 36.73 28.61 18.36
CA LYS A 858 37.98 29.38 18.46
C LYS A 858 38.53 29.30 19.90
N ASP A 859 39.83 29.51 20.03
CA ASP A 859 40.47 29.71 21.33
C ASP A 859 39.69 30.75 22.13
N GLY A 860 39.41 30.43 23.40
CA GLY A 860 38.51 31.22 24.24
C GLY A 860 37.14 30.63 24.49
N PHE A 861 36.66 29.65 23.71
CA PHE A 861 35.25 29.24 23.68
C PHE A 861 35.02 27.71 23.65
N THR A 862 33.90 27.26 24.23
CA THR A 862 33.43 25.86 24.29
C THR A 862 31.90 25.78 24.19
N GLY A 863 31.39 24.55 24.12
CA GLY A 863 29.98 24.21 24.10
C GLY A 863 29.53 23.76 22.71
N ILE A 864 28.36 23.11 22.64
CA ILE A 864 27.80 22.54 21.40
C ILE A 864 27.74 23.60 20.26
N THR A 865 27.51 24.87 20.61
CA THR A 865 27.45 26.00 19.67
C THR A 865 28.54 27.03 19.92
N CYS A 866 29.63 26.71 20.63
CA CYS A 866 30.65 27.67 21.06
C CYS A 866 30.11 28.88 21.82
N GLN A 867 28.93 28.73 22.44
CA GLN A 867 28.19 29.78 23.10
C GLN A 867 28.82 30.23 24.43
N ARG A 868 29.77 29.45 24.98
CA ARG A 868 30.39 29.71 26.27
C ARG A 868 31.84 30.13 26.07
N SER A 869 32.27 31.20 26.74
CA SER A 869 33.69 31.52 26.85
C SER A 869 34.31 30.64 27.94
N CYS A 870 35.25 29.79 27.55
CA CYS A 870 35.86 28.76 28.38
C CYS A 870 37.20 28.38 27.75
N ASP A 871 38.25 29.14 28.06
CA ASP A 871 39.57 29.01 27.42
C ASP A 871 40.53 28.05 28.15
N ASN A 872 40.06 27.41 29.22
CA ASN A 872 40.94 26.64 30.08
C ASN A 872 41.00 25.20 29.59
N ALA A 873 42.17 24.77 29.12
CA ALA A 873 42.51 23.35 29.11
C ALA A 873 42.31 22.80 30.53
N ALA A 874 41.73 21.61 30.67
CA ALA A 874 41.38 21.05 31.96
C ALA A 874 41.36 19.52 31.93
N ASP A 875 41.62 18.90 33.07
CA ASP A 875 41.46 17.46 33.25
C ASP A 875 40.25 17.21 34.13
N VAL A 876 39.22 16.58 33.56
CA VAL A 876 37.91 16.42 34.18
C VAL A 876 37.67 14.95 34.47
N VAL A 877 37.43 14.60 35.73
CA VAL A 877 37.13 13.23 36.14
C VAL A 877 35.70 13.12 36.63
N PHE A 878 34.90 12.30 35.98
CA PHE A 878 33.57 11.94 36.46
C PHE A 878 33.70 10.85 37.51
N VAL A 879 33.15 11.10 38.70
CA VAL A 879 33.08 10.16 39.81
C VAL A 879 31.62 9.77 39.99
N VAL A 880 31.24 8.62 39.44
CA VAL A 880 29.85 8.24 39.21
C VAL A 880 29.40 7.19 40.21
N ASP A 881 28.40 7.52 41.01
CA ASP A 881 27.76 6.57 41.89
C ASP A 881 27.00 5.52 41.06
N SER A 882 27.24 4.24 41.36
CA SER A 882 26.62 3.06 40.74
C SER A 882 26.04 2.11 41.80
N SER A 883 25.80 2.64 43.00
CA SER A 883 25.29 1.90 44.15
C SER A 883 23.81 1.57 44.04
N GLY A 884 23.34 0.70 44.95
CA GLY A 884 21.96 0.21 44.99
C GLY A 884 20.90 1.29 45.20
N SER A 885 21.26 2.46 45.74
CA SER A 885 20.30 3.56 45.94
C SER A 885 19.77 4.13 44.63
N ILE A 886 20.58 4.11 43.58
CA ILE A 886 20.21 4.62 42.25
C ILE A 886 19.19 3.71 41.56
N GLU A 887 19.17 2.42 41.90
CA GLU A 887 18.45 1.37 41.17
C GLU A 887 19.04 1.13 39.76
N LYS A 888 19.07 -0.13 39.32
CA LYS A 888 19.69 -0.52 38.04
C LYS A 888 19.04 0.19 36.85
N GLU A 889 17.73 0.38 36.94
CA GLU A 889 16.89 0.97 35.92
C GLU A 889 17.14 2.48 35.76
N ARG A 890 17.56 3.20 36.82
CA ARG A 890 17.84 4.65 36.73
C ARG A 890 19.29 4.97 36.46
N PHE A 891 20.20 4.01 36.62
CA PHE A 891 21.61 4.22 36.29
C PHE A 891 21.82 4.65 34.83
N GLY A 892 20.95 4.22 33.91
CA GLY A 892 20.94 4.71 32.53
C GLY A 892 20.78 6.23 32.41
N VAL A 893 19.95 6.84 33.26
CA VAL A 893 19.76 8.30 33.30
C VAL A 893 21.03 9.02 33.76
N VAL A 894 21.74 8.44 34.73
CA VAL A 894 23.03 8.97 35.21
C VAL A 894 24.09 8.91 34.11
N ARG A 895 24.16 7.81 33.35
CA ARG A 895 25.07 7.70 32.20
C ARG A 895 24.76 8.75 31.13
N ASN A 896 23.49 8.92 30.77
CA ASN A 896 23.09 9.94 29.79
C ASN A 896 23.45 11.35 30.25
N PHE A 897 23.28 11.67 31.54
CA PHE A 897 23.71 12.95 32.08
C PHE A 897 25.23 13.18 31.94
N VAL A 898 26.05 12.17 32.19
CA VAL A 898 27.50 12.26 31.96
C VAL A 898 27.80 12.50 30.47
N LYS A 899 27.10 11.81 29.55
CA LYS A 899 27.19 12.06 28.09
C LYS A 899 26.84 13.52 27.75
N ASP A 900 25.77 14.06 28.32
CA ASP A 900 25.33 15.44 28.08
C ASP A 900 26.37 16.48 28.51
N VAL A 901 27.06 16.25 29.65
CA VAL A 901 28.17 17.11 30.08
C VAL A 901 29.38 16.97 29.14
N ILE A 902 29.72 15.74 28.73
CA ILE A 902 30.85 15.47 27.83
C ILE A 902 30.67 16.12 26.46
N ARG A 903 29.45 16.13 25.90
CA ARG A 903 29.16 16.73 24.59
C ARG A 903 29.52 18.22 24.52
N GLU A 904 29.48 18.91 25.65
CA GLU A 904 29.80 20.34 25.77
C GLU A 904 31.30 20.66 25.84
N PHE A 905 32.16 19.64 26.00
CA PHE A 905 33.61 19.79 26.03
C PHE A 905 34.27 19.67 24.66
N ASP A 906 35.37 20.38 24.47
CA ASP A 906 36.27 20.21 23.33
C ASP A 906 37.36 19.18 23.67
N ILE A 907 37.02 17.90 23.46
CA ILE A 907 37.91 16.75 23.71
C ILE A 907 38.76 16.45 22.47
N ASP A 908 38.18 16.61 21.28
CA ASP A 908 38.82 16.22 20.01
C ASP A 908 40.06 17.05 19.69
N SER A 909 40.14 18.29 20.20
CA SER A 909 41.35 19.12 20.09
C SER A 909 42.42 18.79 21.13
N GLY A 910 42.12 17.93 22.12
CA GLY A 910 42.99 17.64 23.27
C GLY A 910 42.97 18.69 24.37
N LYS A 911 42.12 19.72 24.29
CA LYS A 911 42.00 20.74 25.36
C LYS A 911 41.47 20.16 26.66
N VAL A 912 40.46 19.30 26.59
CA VAL A 912 39.89 18.62 27.77
C VAL A 912 40.27 17.14 27.75
N HIS A 913 40.92 16.64 28.81
CA HIS A 913 41.03 15.20 29.04
C HIS A 913 39.92 14.76 29.98
N VAL A 914 39.29 13.62 29.68
CA VAL A 914 38.21 13.07 30.53
C VAL A 914 38.62 11.74 31.13
N GLY A 915 38.43 11.61 32.43
CA GLY A 915 38.56 10.37 33.18
C GLY A 915 37.25 9.93 33.80
N ILE A 916 37.07 8.63 34.05
CA ILE A 916 35.86 8.07 34.64
C ILE A 916 36.23 7.10 35.75
N ILE A 917 35.64 7.33 36.92
CA ILE A 917 35.61 6.42 38.07
C ILE A 917 34.15 6.17 38.39
N TYR A 918 33.74 4.92 38.56
CA TYR A 918 32.44 4.62 39.16
C TYR A 918 32.60 3.82 40.45
N TYR A 919 31.61 3.89 41.34
CA TYR A 919 31.75 3.29 42.67
C TYR A 919 30.44 2.76 43.24
N SER A 920 30.55 1.77 44.13
CA SER A 920 29.56 1.35 45.11
C SER A 920 30.25 1.21 46.47
N ASP A 921 30.30 0.02 47.05
CA ASP A 921 31.10 -0.37 48.21
C ASP A 921 32.62 -0.26 47.94
N THR A 922 33.02 -0.48 46.68
CA THR A 922 34.36 -0.26 46.15
C THR A 922 34.35 0.76 45.01
N ALA A 923 35.49 1.34 44.69
CA ALA A 923 35.65 2.26 43.55
C ALA A 923 36.46 1.57 42.44
N GLU A 924 36.06 1.76 41.18
CA GLU A 924 36.74 1.24 40.01
C GLU A 924 37.17 2.37 39.07
N LEU A 925 38.43 2.34 38.64
CA LEU A 925 38.94 3.23 37.60
C LEU A 925 38.53 2.65 36.25
N HIS A 926 37.59 3.31 35.58
CA HIS A 926 37.01 2.83 34.34
C HIS A 926 37.73 3.36 33.11
N TYR A 927 37.99 4.66 33.07
CA TYR A 927 38.60 5.33 31.93
C TYR A 927 39.70 6.32 32.39
N PRO A 928 40.99 6.03 32.12
CA PRO A 928 42.09 6.96 32.41
C PRO A 928 42.07 8.23 31.55
N LEU A 929 42.64 9.34 32.04
CA LEU A 929 42.76 10.62 31.31
C LEU A 929 43.59 10.51 30.01
N ALA A 930 44.58 9.61 29.94
CA ALA A 930 45.48 9.45 28.79
C ALA A 930 44.95 8.55 27.65
N THR A 931 43.69 8.13 27.67
CA THR A 931 43.24 6.97 26.86
C THR A 931 42.91 7.30 25.40
N SER A 932 42.08 8.31 25.14
CA SER A 932 41.74 8.76 23.78
C SER A 932 41.43 10.26 23.77
N ALA A 933 41.87 10.94 22.71
CA ALA A 933 41.52 12.33 22.42
C ALA A 933 40.34 12.42 21.45
N VAL A 934 39.39 11.47 21.54
CA VAL A 934 38.19 11.41 20.70
C VAL A 934 36.99 11.40 21.61
N LYS A 935 36.10 12.39 21.44
CA LYS A 935 34.90 12.56 22.26
C LYS A 935 34.05 11.28 22.30
N GLU A 936 33.93 10.60 21.18
CA GLU A 936 33.03 9.43 21.06
C GLU A 936 33.54 8.22 21.84
N ASP A 937 34.85 8.08 22.02
CA ASP A 937 35.42 7.02 22.85
C ASP A 937 35.10 7.25 24.33
N VAL A 938 35.05 8.52 24.74
CA VAL A 938 34.68 8.89 26.10
C VAL A 938 33.18 8.66 26.31
N LEU A 939 32.33 9.03 25.34
CA LEU A 939 30.89 8.74 25.37
C LEU A 939 30.61 7.23 25.45
N TYR A 940 31.36 6.42 24.71
CA TYR A 940 31.25 4.97 24.78
C TYR A 940 31.71 4.42 26.14
N ALA A 941 32.82 4.92 26.69
CA ALA A 941 33.28 4.53 28.02
C ALA A 941 32.21 4.80 29.09
N VAL A 942 31.40 5.85 28.92
CA VAL A 942 30.24 6.08 29.79
C VAL A 942 29.20 4.96 29.64
N ASP A 943 28.86 4.54 28.42
CA ASP A 943 27.89 3.48 28.15
C ASP A 943 28.32 2.08 28.66
N THR A 944 29.62 1.84 28.83
CA THR A 944 30.17 0.58 29.37
C THR A 944 30.27 0.51 30.89
N MET A 945 30.00 1.60 31.60
CA MET A 945 29.99 1.58 33.06
C MET A 945 28.99 0.53 33.58
N LYS A 946 29.45 -0.28 34.54
CA LYS A 946 28.66 -1.34 35.16
C LYS A 946 27.88 -0.80 36.36
N PHE A 947 26.63 -1.22 36.51
CA PHE A 947 25.89 -1.04 37.75
C PHE A 947 26.37 -2.07 38.79
N MET A 948 26.91 -1.60 39.92
CA MET A 948 27.47 -2.46 40.96
C MET A 948 26.43 -2.79 42.05
N GLY A 949 25.50 -1.87 42.35
CA GLY A 949 24.26 -2.17 43.10
C GLY A 949 24.37 -2.35 44.62
N GLU A 950 25.55 -2.19 45.20
CA GLU A 950 25.80 -2.39 46.63
C GLU A 950 25.72 -1.07 47.43
N ALA A 951 26.59 -0.86 48.42
CA ALA A 951 26.63 0.33 49.27
C ALA A 951 27.24 1.56 48.54
N THR A 952 27.29 2.73 49.20
CA THR A 952 27.75 4.02 48.66
C THR A 952 29.01 4.49 49.42
N ASN A 953 30.19 4.15 48.90
CA ASN A 953 31.50 4.44 49.48
C ASN A 953 32.23 5.58 48.74
N THR A 954 31.69 6.80 48.86
CA THR A 954 32.27 8.00 48.25
C THR A 954 33.70 8.29 48.73
N ALA A 955 34.06 7.88 49.96
CA ALA A 955 35.42 8.07 50.47
C ALA A 955 36.46 7.28 49.65
N ALA A 956 36.15 6.03 49.28
CA ALA A 956 37.02 5.22 48.44
C ALA A 956 37.19 5.80 47.03
N ALA A 957 36.10 6.33 46.45
CA ALA A 957 36.15 6.96 45.14
C ALA A 957 37.02 8.23 45.12
N LEU A 958 36.87 9.10 46.14
CA LEU A 958 37.72 10.29 46.29
C LEU A 958 39.19 9.94 46.59
N ALA A 959 39.45 8.88 47.34
CA ALA A 959 40.81 8.39 47.56
C ALA A 959 41.45 7.86 46.26
N MET A 960 40.68 7.15 45.43
CA MET A 960 41.14 6.67 44.12
C MET A 960 41.40 7.83 43.15
N LEU A 961 40.51 8.83 43.13
CA LEU A 961 40.65 10.05 42.34
C LEU A 961 42.02 10.71 42.56
N ARG A 962 42.38 10.98 43.83
CA ARG A 962 43.70 11.54 44.20
C ARG A 962 44.85 10.59 43.90
N SER A 963 44.77 9.35 44.36
CA SER A 963 45.93 8.46 44.40
C SER A 963 46.26 7.83 43.04
N ARG A 964 45.28 7.72 42.14
CA ARG A 964 45.40 6.99 40.88
C ARG A 964 45.19 7.87 39.65
N MET A 965 44.17 8.73 39.65
CA MET A 965 43.81 9.52 38.46
C MET A 965 44.65 10.81 38.35
N PHE A 966 44.63 11.65 39.39
CA PHE A 966 45.41 12.90 39.46
C PHE A 966 46.77 12.70 40.13
N ASN A 967 47.63 11.91 39.49
CA ASN A 967 48.99 11.64 39.96
C ASN A 967 50.06 11.75 38.87
N GLY A 968 49.72 12.37 37.73
CA GLY A 968 50.56 12.48 36.53
C GLY A 968 50.82 11.19 35.74
N ARG A 969 50.50 10.00 36.25
CA ARG A 969 50.81 8.71 35.57
C ARG A 969 49.72 8.24 34.61
N LEU A 970 48.49 8.71 34.79
CA LEU A 970 47.32 8.28 34.01
C LEU A 970 46.77 9.39 33.10
N GLY A 971 47.58 10.38 32.75
CA GLY A 971 47.23 11.44 31.78
C GLY A 971 46.89 12.80 32.37
N ASP A 972 46.99 12.93 33.69
CA ASP A 972 46.91 14.18 34.44
C ASP A 972 48.06 15.12 34.05
N ARG A 973 47.71 16.30 33.56
CA ARG A 973 48.61 17.33 33.04
C ARG A 973 48.92 18.33 34.16
N PRO A 974 50.19 18.50 34.55
CA PRO A 974 50.55 19.32 35.71
C PRO A 974 50.26 20.84 35.55
N GLU A 975 50.08 21.30 34.32
CA GLU A 975 49.90 22.72 33.96
C GLU A 975 48.42 23.10 33.76
N VAL A 976 47.48 22.16 33.89
CA VAL A 976 46.04 22.41 33.67
C VAL A 976 45.24 22.16 34.97
N PRO A 977 44.11 22.85 35.20
CA PRO A 977 43.28 22.62 36.37
C PRO A 977 42.63 21.24 36.37
N ASN A 978 42.59 20.62 37.56
CA ASN A 978 41.97 19.33 37.81
C ASN A 978 40.56 19.51 38.37
N TYR A 979 39.55 19.04 37.66
CA TYR A 979 38.14 19.06 38.08
C TYR A 979 37.63 17.64 38.33
N ALA A 980 36.82 17.46 39.37
CA ALA A 980 36.07 16.22 39.56
C ALA A 980 34.58 16.50 39.68
N VAL A 981 33.78 15.83 38.86
CA VAL A 981 32.31 15.90 38.90
C VAL A 981 31.81 14.64 39.63
N LEU A 982 31.49 14.79 40.91
CA LEU A 982 30.92 13.73 41.73
C LEU A 982 29.40 13.68 41.54
N ILE A 983 28.87 12.53 41.13
CA ILE A 983 27.43 12.33 40.86
C ILE A 983 26.91 11.27 41.82
N THR A 984 25.89 11.59 42.61
CA THR A 984 25.31 10.66 43.61
C THR A 984 23.85 10.98 43.92
N ASP A 985 23.05 9.98 44.27
CA ASP A 985 21.66 10.17 44.72
C ASP A 985 21.48 9.96 46.25
N GLY A 986 22.58 9.63 46.93
CA GLY A 986 22.58 9.14 48.29
C GLY A 986 23.57 9.84 49.22
N VAL A 987 23.41 9.59 50.51
CA VAL A 987 24.40 9.97 51.54
C VAL A 987 25.35 8.79 51.72
N PRO A 988 26.68 9.00 51.78
CA PRO A 988 27.64 7.93 52.01
C PRO A 988 27.24 7.08 53.22
N ASN A 989 27.08 5.78 53.00
CA ASN A 989 26.70 4.81 54.04
C ASN A 989 27.90 3.96 54.51
N ILE A 990 29.04 4.06 53.82
CA ILE A 990 30.35 3.52 54.23
C ILE A 990 31.33 4.66 54.48
N GLU A 991 32.13 4.55 55.54
CA GLU A 991 33.19 5.52 55.93
C GLU A 991 32.74 6.99 55.95
N ARG A 992 31.50 7.26 56.35
CA ARG A 992 30.86 8.58 56.29
C ARG A 992 31.67 9.74 56.93
N ARG A 993 32.39 9.47 58.02
CA ARG A 993 33.25 10.46 58.70
C ARG A 993 34.51 10.80 57.90
N ARG A 994 34.95 9.89 57.03
CA ARG A 994 36.15 10.01 56.21
C ARG A 994 35.86 10.69 54.87
N THR A 995 34.63 10.61 54.34
CA THR A 995 34.28 11.22 53.05
C THR A 995 34.59 12.72 52.97
N VAL A 996 34.21 13.50 54.00
CA VAL A 996 34.52 14.94 54.06
C VAL A 996 36.03 15.16 54.17
N GLN A 997 36.75 14.32 54.92
CA GLN A 997 38.20 14.40 55.02
C GLN A 997 38.89 14.13 53.67
N GLU A 998 38.46 13.11 52.91
CA GLU A 998 39.02 12.84 51.59
C GLU A 998 38.67 13.94 50.57
N ALA A 999 37.52 14.58 50.70
CA ALA A 999 37.18 15.75 49.89
C ALA A 999 38.03 16.98 50.24
N ILE A 1000 38.34 17.20 51.52
CA ILE A 1000 39.31 18.22 51.96
C ILE A 1000 40.68 17.90 51.39
N ASN A 1001 41.12 16.66 51.53
CA ASN A 1001 42.39 16.19 50.98
C ASN A 1001 42.44 16.43 49.46
N ALA A 1002 41.39 16.11 48.70
CA ALA A 1002 41.36 16.32 47.25
C ALA A 1002 41.53 17.79 46.87
N ARG A 1003 40.85 18.69 47.60
CA ARG A 1003 41.01 20.14 47.40
C ARG A 1003 42.41 20.64 47.75
N ILE A 1004 43.03 20.12 48.81
CA ILE A 1004 44.42 20.46 49.17
C ILE A 1004 45.39 20.02 48.07
N ASP A 1005 45.12 18.89 47.40
CA ASP A 1005 45.90 18.41 46.25
C ASP A 1005 45.58 19.14 44.94
N GLY A 1006 44.80 20.23 44.99
CA GLY A 1006 44.49 21.06 43.83
C GLY A 1006 43.32 20.57 42.98
N VAL A 1007 42.53 19.59 43.45
CA VAL A 1007 41.34 19.12 42.74
C VAL A 1007 40.13 19.96 43.09
N HIS A 1008 39.47 20.53 42.08
CA HIS A 1008 38.24 21.29 42.23
C HIS A 1008 37.02 20.38 42.13
N LEU A 1009 36.26 20.25 43.22
CA LEU A 1009 35.14 19.30 43.32
C LEU A 1009 33.81 19.98 43.01
N LEU A 1010 33.13 19.46 41.98
CA LEU A 1010 31.77 19.77 41.58
C LEU A 1010 30.87 18.62 42.02
N LEU A 1011 29.76 18.91 42.70
CA LEU A 1011 28.86 17.89 43.22
C LEU A 1011 27.49 18.01 42.57
N ALA A 1012 27.05 16.96 41.87
CA ALA A 1012 25.72 16.84 41.28
C ALA A 1012 24.91 15.77 42.02
N THR A 1013 23.83 16.19 42.68
CA THR A 1013 22.97 15.31 43.48
C THR A 1013 21.57 15.15 42.92
N ILE A 1014 20.97 13.96 43.09
CA ILE A 1014 19.66 13.61 42.55
C ILE A 1014 18.75 13.10 43.68
N GLY A 1015 17.58 13.71 43.89
CA GLY A 1015 16.52 13.18 44.75
C GLY A 1015 16.05 14.05 45.93
N HIS A 1016 14.90 13.68 46.52
CA HIS A 1016 14.19 14.45 47.56
C HIS A 1016 14.85 14.43 48.95
N GLY A 1017 15.63 13.38 49.27
CA GLY A 1017 16.16 13.10 50.62
C GLY A 1017 17.26 14.05 51.10
N LEU A 1018 17.68 15.00 50.25
CA LEU A 1018 18.79 15.89 50.56
C LEU A 1018 18.34 17.30 50.91
N THR A 1019 17.07 17.69 50.75
CA THR A 1019 16.74 19.14 50.83
C THR A 1019 16.64 19.74 52.23
N HIS A 1020 16.57 18.95 53.32
CA HIS A 1020 16.49 19.47 54.69
C HIS A 1020 17.15 18.52 55.73
N GLY A 1021 18.18 18.99 56.47
CA GLY A 1021 18.74 18.32 57.66
C GLY A 1021 20.27 18.15 57.71
N ARG A 1022 20.78 17.49 58.77
CA ARG A 1022 22.24 17.25 59.01
C ARG A 1022 22.95 16.48 57.90
N ASN A 1023 22.22 15.76 57.04
CA ASN A 1023 22.78 15.03 55.91
C ASN A 1023 23.10 15.94 54.71
N TYR A 1024 22.33 17.01 54.50
CA TYR A 1024 22.53 18.01 53.45
C TYR A 1024 23.82 18.82 53.65
N LEU A 1025 24.06 19.25 54.91
CA LEU A 1025 25.27 19.99 55.30
C LEU A 1025 26.56 19.18 55.10
N ASN A 1026 26.49 17.84 55.17
CA ASN A 1026 27.65 16.97 54.97
C ASN A 1026 28.02 16.78 53.48
N LEU A 1027 27.04 16.80 52.57
CA LEU A 1027 27.29 16.70 51.13
C LEU A 1027 27.80 18.02 50.55
N GLN A 1028 27.26 19.15 51.01
CA GLN A 1028 27.78 20.48 50.64
C GLN A 1028 29.28 20.64 51.01
N GLY A 1029 29.72 20.02 52.11
CA GLY A 1029 31.11 20.04 52.55
C GLY A 1029 32.11 19.32 51.62
N ILE A 1030 31.62 18.57 50.62
CA ILE A 1030 32.46 17.91 49.60
C ILE A 1030 32.82 18.89 48.48
N ALA A 1031 31.89 19.74 48.06
CA ALA A 1031 32.10 20.67 46.94
C ALA A 1031 33.18 21.72 47.27
N SER A 1032 33.87 22.20 46.24
CA SER A 1032 34.81 23.33 46.37
C SER A 1032 34.08 24.65 46.62
N ASP A 1033 34.75 25.59 47.28
CA ASP A 1033 34.20 26.93 47.47
C ASP A 1033 34.22 27.77 46.19
N PRO A 1034 33.25 28.68 45.99
CA PRO A 1034 32.03 28.83 46.80
C PRO A 1034 31.03 27.70 46.51
N ILE A 1035 30.48 27.08 47.55
CA ILE A 1035 29.54 25.94 47.44
C ILE A 1035 28.37 26.24 46.48
N ALA A 1036 27.85 27.47 46.50
CA ALA A 1036 26.74 27.89 45.65
C ALA A 1036 27.02 27.78 44.13
N ALA A 1037 28.29 27.81 43.72
CA ALA A 1037 28.69 27.66 42.32
C ALA A 1037 29.05 26.22 41.94
N ASN A 1038 29.32 25.34 42.93
CA ASN A 1038 29.86 24.00 42.70
C ASN A 1038 28.95 22.87 43.21
N PHE A 1039 27.77 23.19 43.73
CA PHE A 1039 26.77 22.23 44.20
C PHE A 1039 25.48 22.34 43.38
N PHE A 1040 25.15 21.28 42.66
CA PHE A 1040 23.98 21.15 41.79
C PHE A 1040 23.06 20.08 42.34
N ASN A 1041 21.76 20.38 42.44
CA ASN A 1041 20.79 19.44 42.97
C ASN A 1041 19.47 19.51 42.20
N VAL A 1042 18.93 18.34 41.87
CA VAL A 1042 17.60 18.19 41.27
C VAL A 1042 16.74 17.24 42.11
N ARG A 1043 15.42 17.43 42.07
CA ARG A 1043 14.49 16.64 42.89
C ARG A 1043 14.13 15.29 42.28
N SER A 1044 14.23 15.19 40.96
CA SER A 1044 13.83 14.02 40.17
C SER A 1044 14.91 13.64 39.16
N TYR A 1045 14.98 12.35 38.84
CA TYR A 1045 15.80 11.82 37.76
C TYR A 1045 15.43 12.43 36.38
N ASN A 1046 14.17 12.85 36.21
CA ASN A 1046 13.72 13.50 34.97
C ASN A 1046 14.35 14.88 34.74
N ASP A 1047 14.82 15.56 35.79
CA ASP A 1047 15.35 16.91 35.70
C ASP A 1047 16.87 16.93 35.55
N VAL A 1048 17.53 15.77 35.57
CA VAL A 1048 19.00 15.65 35.67
C VAL A 1048 19.72 16.30 34.48
N ALA A 1049 19.18 16.13 33.26
CA ALA A 1049 19.75 16.74 32.05
C ALA A 1049 19.87 18.28 32.16
N SER A 1050 18.99 18.94 32.92
CA SER A 1050 19.03 20.40 33.12
C SER A 1050 20.26 20.90 33.90
N MET A 1051 20.99 20.01 34.58
CA MET A 1051 22.20 20.36 35.31
C MET A 1051 23.43 20.49 34.42
N ALA A 1052 23.46 19.83 33.24
CA ALA A 1052 24.69 19.72 32.45
C ALA A 1052 25.27 21.08 32.04
N PRO A 1053 24.48 22.04 31.52
CA PRO A 1053 24.98 23.38 31.23
C PRO A 1053 25.55 24.12 32.44
N LYS A 1054 25.01 23.88 33.65
CA LYS A 1054 25.42 24.55 34.89
C LYS A 1054 26.74 23.98 35.42
N VAL A 1055 26.91 22.66 35.33
CA VAL A 1055 28.15 21.97 35.68
C VAL A 1055 29.30 22.47 34.81
N VAL A 1056 29.09 22.54 33.49
CA VAL A 1056 30.09 23.08 32.55
C VAL A 1056 30.43 24.54 32.85
N ALA A 1057 29.42 25.38 33.10
CA ALA A 1057 29.63 26.79 33.41
C ALA A 1057 30.51 27.03 34.66
N ALA A 1058 30.40 26.17 35.67
CA ALA A 1058 31.21 26.28 36.89
C ALA A 1058 32.71 25.99 36.66
N MET A 1059 33.05 25.23 35.61
CA MET A 1059 34.45 25.00 35.20
C MET A 1059 35.00 26.15 34.36
N CYS A 1060 34.12 26.86 33.64
CA CYS A 1060 34.51 27.90 32.68
C CYS A 1060 34.69 29.30 33.29
N ASN A 1061 33.97 29.62 34.38
CA ASN A 1061 34.01 30.94 35.01
C ASN A 1061 35.21 31.07 35.99
N GLY A 1062 36.41 31.25 35.45
CA GLY A 1062 37.66 31.41 36.20
C GLY A 1062 37.82 32.71 37.02
N GLU A 1063 36.79 33.56 37.14
CA GLU A 1063 36.89 34.82 37.90
C GLU A 1063 36.90 34.64 39.43
N LEU A 1064 36.56 33.47 39.95
CA LEU A 1064 36.60 33.20 41.40
C LEU A 1064 37.96 32.70 41.93
N LEU A 1065 38.94 32.42 41.05
CA LEU A 1065 40.25 31.87 41.46
C LEU A 1065 41.44 32.84 41.25
N ARG A 1066 41.21 34.06 40.74
CA ARG A 1066 42.31 35.04 40.49
C ARG A 1066 42.66 35.95 41.67
N HIS A 1067 41.98 35.87 42.81
CA HIS A 1067 42.43 36.57 44.02
C HIS A 1067 43.25 35.65 44.92
N GLY A 1068 44.49 35.42 44.51
CA GLY A 1068 45.56 35.14 45.45
C GLY A 1068 45.69 36.31 46.43
N VAL A 1069 45.16 36.16 47.63
CA VAL A 1069 45.48 37.05 48.75
C VAL A 1069 46.88 36.65 49.22
N GLY A 1070 47.87 37.36 48.71
CA GLY A 1070 49.21 37.37 49.27
C GLY A 1070 49.14 37.77 50.74
N TRP A 1071 49.98 37.12 51.56
CA TRP A 1071 50.22 37.50 52.94
C TRP A 1071 50.65 38.97 52.99
N GLY A 1072 49.78 39.83 53.54
CA GLY A 1072 50.01 41.25 53.72
C GLY A 1072 49.25 41.76 54.94
N THR A 1073 49.99 42.05 56.00
CA THR A 1073 49.57 42.59 57.29
C THR A 1073 48.58 43.77 57.20
N THR A 1074 47.38 43.67 57.80
CA THR A 1074 46.76 44.81 58.52
C THR A 1074 45.70 44.33 59.54
N GLN A 1075 45.57 45.11 60.60
CA GLN A 1075 45.00 44.84 61.92
C GLN A 1075 43.48 44.62 61.99
N CYS A 1076 43.09 43.93 63.04
CA CYS A 1076 41.75 43.82 63.59
C CYS A 1076 41.01 45.17 63.72
N LEU A 1077 39.76 45.25 63.28
CA LEU A 1077 38.72 46.05 63.93
C LEU A 1077 37.39 45.27 63.90
N GLY A 1078 36.77 45.17 65.08
CA GLY A 1078 35.73 44.21 65.38
C GLY A 1078 34.32 44.56 64.89
N ALA A 1079 33.52 43.51 64.75
CA ALA A 1079 32.08 43.56 64.90
C ALA A 1079 31.65 42.26 65.57
N GLN A 1080 31.14 42.38 66.80
CA GLN A 1080 30.60 41.29 67.61
C GLN A 1080 29.46 40.60 66.87
N TRP A 1081 29.51 39.26 66.79
CA TRP A 1081 28.32 38.43 66.55
C TRP A 1081 27.90 37.77 67.88
N PRO A 1082 26.59 37.71 68.20
CA PRO A 1082 26.12 37.17 69.46
C PRO A 1082 26.33 35.66 69.54
N ARG A 1083 26.86 35.23 70.69
CA ARG A 1083 26.93 33.84 71.12
C ARG A 1083 25.52 33.31 71.31
N ASN A 1084 25.20 32.21 70.63
CA ASN A 1084 24.66 30.98 71.21
C ASN A 1084 24.39 30.00 70.06
N ILE A 1085 25.21 28.95 69.96
CA ILE A 1085 24.86 27.52 69.83
C ILE A 1085 26.02 26.74 70.47
#